data_AF-A0A941W195-F1
#
_entry.id   AF-A0A941W195-F1
#
_cell.length_a   1.000
_cell.length_b   1.000
_cell.length_c   1.000
_cell.angle_alpha   90.00
_cell.angle_beta   90.00
_cell.angle_gamma   90.00
#
_symmetry.space_group_name_H-M   'P 1'
#
loop_
_entity.id
_entity.type
_entity.pdbx_description
1 polymer ?
#
loop_
_entity_poly.entity_id
_entity_poly.type
_entity_poly.pdbx_seq_one_letter_code
_entity_poly.pdbx_strand_id
1 'polypeptide(L)'
;MSSLRWGVISTADIGMAKVIPAMQRAERCEVVAIASRGRERATAAAARLGIPRAYGSYEELLASAEIDAVYVPLPNDAHAEWTIKAAEAGKHVLCEKPLAMSPTQAEQMVRACAAAGVKLAEAFMYRHHPSWVETVRLVRSGVIGRLQAVQSFFSYYNDDPANIRNRLENGGGAIMDIGCYCVNLSRLLFAAEPTGIEAVVHRDPEMGIDILTSAVLEFPGGGQSAFTCSIRAEPYQRVHLFGTSGRIEVEIPFNIPSDRETRILVTAGGDPPAAPATETRAFAPPTRESRNSMTEFFPTVPEPIRFGGPDAGPELAYRVYDPDRLVLGKRMEDHLRIAVCYWHSFAAPGDDMFGSGTFDRPWFAPGLDPMQAARLKMDAAFEFLTKLGIPFFCFHDADIAPAGATFAETKRNLEAMVEYAEGHMHRTGVRLLWGTANLFGHPRYAAGAATNPDPEVFAYAAAQVKNAIDATHRLGGVNYVLWGGREGYETLLNTRLRREADQLARFLHLVVEYKHQIGFPGALLIEPKPQEPTKHQYDYDCATVHGFLDRYGLTGELLINIEANHATLAGHSFHHEVAYAIDNGIFGSIDANRGDAQSGWDTDQFPNSVEEMSLVIYEILRGGGFANGGFNFDAHLRRQSMERDDLFHAHVGGIDTLAQSLLAAARLLEDGTLEAVRNGRYAGWDGPLGASIMDVSLSLAGLEQKVAAGGIDPRPVSGRQEQLENLVNRALWLAIRSGR
;
A
#
# COMPACT_ATOMS: atom_id res chain seq x y z
N MET A 1 4.84 -17.59 2.14
CA MET A 1 5.94 -17.10 3.01
C MET A 1 6.39 -18.21 3.95
N SER A 2 7.67 -18.28 4.28
CA SER A 2 8.22 -19.27 5.22
C SER A 2 7.88 -18.93 6.68
N SER A 3 7.61 -19.95 7.50
CA SER A 3 7.45 -19.81 8.95
C SER A 3 8.75 -19.35 9.62
N LEU A 4 8.64 -18.52 10.66
CA LEU A 4 9.78 -18.11 11.48
C LEU A 4 10.14 -19.23 12.46
N ARG A 5 11.40 -19.68 12.47
CA ARG A 5 11.86 -20.79 13.31
C ARG A 5 12.37 -20.26 14.64
N TRP A 6 11.76 -20.73 15.72
CA TRP A 6 11.97 -20.25 17.08
C TRP A 6 12.80 -21.22 17.93
N GLY A 7 13.76 -20.66 18.65
CA GLY A 7 14.40 -21.28 19.79
C GLY A 7 13.87 -20.71 21.11
N VAL A 8 13.78 -21.53 22.16
CA VAL A 8 13.41 -21.06 23.51
C VAL A 8 14.56 -21.25 24.48
N ILE A 9 14.97 -20.15 25.11
CA ILE A 9 16.09 -20.10 26.05
C ILE A 9 15.53 -20.22 27.48
N SER A 10 15.37 -21.46 27.93
CA SER A 10 14.95 -21.95 29.27
C SER A 10 13.76 -22.92 29.19
N THR A 11 13.46 -23.53 30.33
CA THR A 11 12.29 -24.38 30.57
C THR A 11 11.41 -23.76 31.66
N ALA A 12 11.25 -22.44 31.67
CA ALA A 12 10.43 -21.74 32.66
C ALA A 12 8.94 -22.04 32.48
N ASP A 13 8.20 -22.11 33.59
CA ASP A 13 6.79 -22.49 33.59
C ASP A 13 5.91 -21.59 32.72
N ILE A 14 6.17 -20.27 32.70
CA ILE A 14 5.43 -19.35 31.83
C ILE A 14 5.61 -19.69 30.35
N GLY A 15 6.86 -19.98 29.95
CA GLY A 15 7.18 -20.37 28.59
C GLY A 15 6.52 -21.69 28.24
N MET A 16 6.65 -22.70 29.10
CA MET A 16 6.12 -24.03 28.81
C MET A 16 4.60 -24.13 28.88
N ALA A 17 3.94 -23.39 29.79
CA ALA A 17 2.50 -23.51 30.03
C ALA A 17 1.66 -22.54 29.18
N LYS A 18 2.22 -21.39 28.78
CA LYS A 18 1.46 -20.33 28.09
C LYS A 18 2.05 -20.00 26.72
N VAL A 19 3.31 -19.59 26.67
CA VAL A 19 3.87 -18.94 25.46
C VAL A 19 4.18 -19.96 24.37
N ILE A 20 4.89 -21.05 24.66
CA ILE A 20 5.23 -22.08 23.67
C ILE A 20 3.96 -22.69 23.05
N PRO A 21 2.94 -23.12 23.82
CA PRO A 21 1.70 -23.61 23.21
C PRO A 21 1.00 -22.55 22.34
N ALA A 22 1.07 -21.27 22.69
CA ALA A 22 0.53 -20.20 21.86
C ALA A 22 1.33 -20.02 20.56
N MET A 23 2.66 -20.06 20.62
CA MET A 23 3.54 -20.01 19.45
C MET A 23 3.28 -21.19 18.50
N GLN A 24 3.13 -22.41 19.01
CA GLN A 24 2.85 -23.60 18.18
C GLN A 24 1.46 -23.54 17.50
N ARG A 25 0.53 -22.77 18.05
CA ARG A 25 -0.78 -22.51 17.43
C ARG A 25 -0.76 -21.29 16.48
N ALA A 26 0.35 -20.58 16.37
CA ALA A 26 0.47 -19.43 15.49
C ALA A 26 0.99 -19.89 14.12
N GLU A 27 0.28 -19.50 13.05
CA GLU A 27 0.53 -19.99 11.69
C GLU A 27 1.95 -19.73 11.17
N ARG A 28 2.57 -18.65 11.63
CA ARG A 28 3.90 -18.20 11.17
C ARG A 28 5.02 -18.50 12.14
N CYS A 29 4.77 -19.31 13.17
CA CYS A 29 5.75 -19.65 14.19
C CYS A 29 5.97 -21.16 14.20
N GLU A 30 7.22 -21.56 14.00
CA GLU A 30 7.63 -22.95 14.17
C GLU A 30 8.60 -23.02 15.36
N VAL A 31 8.19 -23.64 16.47
CA VAL A 31 9.09 -23.83 17.62
C VAL A 31 9.96 -25.05 17.36
N VAL A 32 11.18 -24.82 16.89
CA VAL A 32 12.11 -25.88 16.45
C VAL A 32 13.07 -26.34 17.54
N ALA A 33 13.30 -25.51 18.58
CA ALA A 33 14.28 -25.81 19.61
C ALA A 33 13.94 -25.26 20.99
N ILE A 34 14.37 -25.97 22.02
CA ILE A 34 14.37 -25.50 23.42
C ILE A 34 15.70 -25.84 24.08
N ALA A 35 16.19 -24.94 24.94
CA ALA A 35 17.43 -25.13 25.67
C ALA A 35 17.21 -25.00 27.18
N SER A 36 18.06 -25.67 27.93
CA SER A 36 18.20 -25.51 29.38
C SER A 36 19.69 -25.56 29.72
N ARG A 37 20.07 -25.24 30.96
CA ARG A 37 21.45 -25.40 31.46
C ARG A 37 21.83 -26.88 31.72
N GLY A 38 20.99 -27.82 31.30
CA GLY A 38 21.20 -29.25 31.46
C GLY A 38 20.38 -30.01 30.44
N ARG A 39 21.05 -30.90 29.69
CA ARG A 39 20.48 -31.64 28.56
C ARG A 39 19.21 -32.40 28.93
N GLU A 40 19.20 -33.09 30.07
CA GLU A 40 18.05 -33.87 30.52
C GLU A 40 16.77 -33.04 30.67
N ARG A 41 16.87 -31.85 31.27
CA ARG A 41 15.72 -30.93 31.42
C ARG A 41 15.22 -30.42 30.09
N ALA A 42 16.13 -30.05 29.18
CA ALA A 42 15.78 -29.62 27.84
C ALA A 42 15.09 -30.73 27.05
N THR A 43 15.60 -31.97 27.13
CA THR A 43 15.00 -33.13 26.47
C THR A 43 13.62 -33.46 27.03
N ALA A 44 13.43 -33.42 28.35
CA ALA A 44 12.12 -33.62 28.97
C ALA A 44 11.12 -32.54 28.54
N ALA A 45 11.55 -31.28 28.49
CA ALA A 45 10.73 -30.16 28.03
C ALA A 45 10.34 -30.28 26.54
N ALA A 46 11.31 -30.64 25.69
CA ALA A 46 11.09 -30.85 24.26
C ALA A 46 10.10 -31.99 24.01
N ALA A 47 10.26 -33.12 24.71
CA ALA A 47 9.36 -34.25 24.62
C ALA A 47 7.93 -33.89 25.06
N ARG A 48 7.78 -33.12 26.15
CA ARG A 48 6.47 -32.69 26.67
C ARG A 48 5.71 -31.80 25.68
N LEU A 49 6.41 -30.96 24.94
CA LEU A 49 5.82 -29.95 24.06
C LEU A 49 5.89 -30.32 22.57
N GLY A 50 6.46 -31.48 22.21
CA GLY A 50 6.64 -31.88 20.81
C GLY A 50 7.63 -31.00 20.03
N ILE A 51 8.66 -30.47 20.69
CA ILE A 51 9.70 -29.65 20.07
C ILE A 51 10.80 -30.57 19.53
N PRO A 52 11.22 -30.45 18.26
CA PRO A 52 12.07 -31.45 17.63
C PRO A 52 13.51 -31.47 18.16
N ARG A 53 14.00 -30.36 18.74
CA ARG A 53 15.40 -30.26 19.22
C ARG A 53 15.48 -29.75 20.65
N ALA A 54 16.38 -30.37 21.41
CA ALA A 54 16.76 -29.96 22.75
C ALA A 54 18.26 -29.67 22.79
N TYR A 55 18.66 -28.56 23.42
CA TYR A 55 20.07 -28.18 23.60
C TYR A 55 20.46 -28.18 25.09
N GLY A 56 21.69 -28.60 25.38
CA GLY A 56 22.21 -28.73 26.76
C GLY A 56 22.75 -27.43 27.35
N SER A 57 22.93 -26.42 26.49
CA SER A 57 23.29 -25.05 26.84
C SER A 57 22.52 -24.06 25.95
N TYR A 58 22.49 -22.81 26.39
CA TYR A 58 21.87 -21.73 25.62
C TYR A 58 22.75 -21.30 24.44
N GLU A 59 24.07 -21.36 24.58
CA GLU A 59 25.05 -21.13 23.51
C GLU A 59 24.89 -22.11 22.35
N GLU A 60 24.71 -23.40 22.64
CA GLU A 60 24.43 -24.42 21.60
C GLU A 60 23.19 -24.07 20.77
N LEU A 61 22.14 -23.55 21.42
CA LEU A 61 20.93 -23.11 20.73
C LEU A 61 21.22 -21.87 19.87
N LEU A 62 21.91 -20.87 20.41
CA LEU A 62 22.22 -19.64 19.67
C LEU A 62 23.14 -19.89 18.46
N ALA A 63 24.03 -20.87 18.53
CA ALA A 63 24.90 -21.27 17.42
C ALA A 63 24.17 -21.98 16.26
N SER A 64 22.92 -22.41 16.46
CA SER A 64 22.15 -23.13 15.44
C SER A 64 21.76 -22.21 14.27
N ALA A 65 22.15 -22.58 13.05
CA ALA A 65 21.71 -21.91 11.82
C ALA A 65 20.21 -22.12 11.49
N GLU A 66 19.55 -23.02 12.23
CA GLU A 66 18.14 -23.34 12.02
C GLU A 66 17.17 -22.49 12.85
N ILE A 67 17.70 -21.55 13.62
CA ILE A 67 16.92 -20.67 14.49
C ILE A 67 17.02 -19.26 13.95
N ASP A 68 15.88 -18.64 13.70
CA ASP A 68 15.77 -17.27 13.20
C ASP A 68 15.53 -16.28 14.36
N ALA A 69 14.76 -16.72 15.36
CA ALA A 69 14.40 -15.92 16.53
C ALA A 69 14.44 -16.73 17.82
N VAL A 70 14.66 -16.05 18.95
CA VAL A 70 14.62 -16.66 20.28
C VAL A 70 13.60 -15.98 21.19
N TYR A 71 12.95 -16.80 22.00
CA TYR A 71 12.18 -16.36 23.16
C TYR A 71 13.01 -16.58 24.42
N VAL A 72 13.14 -15.55 25.26
CA VAL A 72 14.00 -15.53 26.46
C VAL A 72 13.15 -15.42 27.74
N PRO A 73 12.53 -16.52 28.22
CA PRO A 73 11.84 -16.58 29.50
C PRO A 73 12.80 -16.93 30.64
N LEU A 74 13.76 -16.05 30.89
CA LEU A 74 14.72 -16.21 32.00
C LEU A 74 14.28 -15.35 33.20
N PRO A 75 14.94 -15.49 34.35
CA PRO A 75 14.85 -14.50 35.42
C PRO A 75 15.36 -13.12 34.96
N ASN A 76 14.87 -12.05 35.58
CA ASN A 76 15.09 -10.67 35.12
C ASN A 76 16.57 -10.29 35.05
N ASP A 77 17.39 -10.82 35.97
CA ASP A 77 18.84 -10.62 36.02
C ASP A 77 19.59 -11.17 34.79
N ALA A 78 19.01 -12.16 34.11
CA ALA A 78 19.63 -12.82 32.97
C ALA A 78 19.16 -12.28 31.60
N HIS A 79 18.11 -11.46 31.56
CA HIS A 79 17.54 -10.95 30.30
C HIS A 79 18.56 -10.23 29.42
N ALA A 80 19.34 -9.33 30.02
CA ALA A 80 20.29 -8.50 29.28
C ALA A 80 21.41 -9.33 28.64
N GLU A 81 22.03 -10.23 29.41
CA GLU A 81 23.10 -11.10 28.92
C GLU A 81 22.63 -11.92 27.72
N TRP A 82 21.50 -12.62 27.85
CA TRP A 82 21.04 -13.55 26.83
C TRP A 82 20.42 -12.88 25.62
N THR A 83 19.84 -11.70 25.79
CA THR A 83 19.41 -10.88 24.66
C THR A 83 20.60 -10.38 23.85
N ILE A 84 21.65 -9.88 24.50
CA ILE A 84 22.86 -9.39 23.82
C ILE A 84 23.55 -10.55 23.09
N LYS A 85 23.76 -11.68 23.76
CA LYS A 85 24.32 -12.89 23.12
C LYS A 85 23.49 -13.37 21.93
N ALA A 86 22.16 -13.32 22.04
CA ALA A 86 21.27 -13.69 20.94
C ALA A 86 21.39 -12.74 19.75
N ALA A 87 21.51 -11.43 20.02
CA ALA A 87 21.74 -10.42 18.99
C ALA A 87 23.09 -10.62 18.29
N GLU A 88 24.17 -10.86 19.05
CA GLU A 88 25.49 -11.18 18.52
C GLU A 88 25.50 -12.44 17.64
N ALA A 89 24.62 -13.41 17.95
CA ALA A 89 24.40 -14.61 17.14
C ALA A 89 23.44 -14.38 15.94
N GLY A 90 23.02 -13.13 15.69
CA GLY A 90 22.15 -12.76 14.57
C GLY A 90 20.70 -13.23 14.73
N LYS A 91 20.22 -13.46 15.96
CA LYS A 91 18.85 -13.93 16.23
C LYS A 91 17.94 -12.76 16.61
N HIS A 92 16.71 -12.74 16.09
CA HIS A 92 15.68 -11.85 16.61
C HIS A 92 15.30 -12.25 18.04
N VAL A 93 14.93 -11.29 18.89
CA VAL A 93 14.72 -11.55 20.33
C VAL A 93 13.33 -11.10 20.78
N LEU A 94 12.57 -12.04 21.35
CA LEU A 94 11.43 -11.78 22.21
C LEU A 94 11.86 -12.02 23.66
N CYS A 95 12.12 -10.95 24.41
CA CYS A 95 12.55 -11.04 25.81
C CYS A 95 11.35 -10.97 26.74
N GLU A 96 11.33 -11.79 27.80
CA GLU A 96 10.30 -11.66 28.82
C GLU A 96 10.32 -10.29 29.51
N LYS A 97 9.16 -9.90 30.05
CA LYS A 97 9.03 -8.67 30.83
C LYS A 97 9.48 -8.91 32.28
N PRO A 98 10.06 -7.90 32.95
CA PRO A 98 10.49 -6.61 32.41
C PRO A 98 11.77 -6.78 31.60
N LEU A 99 12.00 -5.92 30.61
CA LEU A 99 13.09 -6.06 29.64
C LEU A 99 14.47 -6.22 30.31
N ALA A 100 14.75 -5.48 31.39
CA ALA A 100 16.02 -5.54 32.11
C ALA A 100 15.88 -5.09 33.57
N MET A 101 16.93 -5.32 34.36
CA MET A 101 17.02 -4.86 35.76
C MET A 101 17.30 -3.37 35.91
N SER A 102 17.78 -2.72 34.86
CA SER A 102 18.09 -1.29 34.87
C SER A 102 17.91 -0.66 33.48
N PRO A 103 17.67 0.67 33.42
CA PRO A 103 17.63 1.39 32.15
C PRO A 103 18.91 1.21 31.32
N THR A 104 20.08 1.24 31.96
CA THR A 104 21.37 1.07 31.27
C THR A 104 21.48 -0.28 30.57
N GLN A 105 21.02 -1.36 31.21
CA GLN A 105 20.99 -2.68 30.58
C GLN A 105 19.97 -2.74 29.43
N ALA A 106 18.78 -2.17 29.60
CA ALA A 106 17.79 -2.10 28.53
C ALA A 106 18.36 -1.36 27.30
N GLU A 107 19.05 -0.24 27.50
CA GLU A 107 19.74 0.48 26.42
C GLU A 107 20.85 -0.36 25.76
N GLN A 108 21.61 -1.12 26.53
CA GLN A 108 22.64 -2.03 25.99
C GLN A 108 22.01 -3.09 25.08
N MET A 109 20.88 -3.68 25.50
CA MET A 109 20.14 -4.64 24.68
C MET A 109 19.65 -4.02 23.37
N VAL A 110 19.06 -2.82 23.42
CA VAL A 110 18.60 -2.09 22.23
C VAL A 110 19.76 -1.80 21.28
N ARG A 111 20.90 -1.31 21.80
CA ARG A 111 22.11 -1.04 21.00
C ARG A 111 22.67 -2.29 20.35
N ALA A 112 22.74 -3.41 21.08
CA ALA A 112 23.25 -4.68 20.56
C ALA A 112 22.36 -5.20 19.41
N CYS A 113 21.03 -5.22 19.60
CA CYS A 113 20.10 -5.67 18.56
C CYS A 113 20.14 -4.77 17.32
N ALA A 114 20.20 -3.45 17.50
CA ALA A 114 20.33 -2.50 16.39
C ALA A 114 21.63 -2.69 15.61
N ALA A 115 22.77 -2.88 16.31
CA ALA A 115 24.07 -3.12 15.68
C ALA A 115 24.12 -4.41 14.87
N ALA A 116 23.42 -5.47 15.33
CA ALA A 116 23.32 -6.74 14.64
C ALA A 116 22.22 -6.78 13.55
N GLY A 117 21.45 -5.71 13.38
CA GLY A 117 20.34 -5.66 12.41
C GLY A 117 19.15 -6.57 12.77
N VAL A 118 19.01 -6.95 14.04
CA VAL A 118 17.95 -7.85 14.52
C VAL A 118 16.86 -7.11 15.29
N LYS A 119 15.64 -7.64 15.30
CA LYS A 119 14.51 -7.07 16.05
C LYS A 119 14.56 -7.47 17.53
N LEU A 120 14.20 -6.55 18.41
CA LEU A 120 14.01 -6.75 19.85
C LEU A 120 12.56 -6.40 20.21
N ALA A 121 11.88 -7.28 20.94
CA ALA A 121 10.57 -7.03 21.51
C ALA A 121 10.52 -7.49 22.97
N GLU A 122 9.82 -6.72 23.80
CA GLU A 122 9.49 -7.08 25.18
C GLU A 122 8.13 -7.79 25.22
N ALA A 123 8.01 -8.88 25.98
CA ALA A 123 6.86 -9.79 25.96
C ALA A 123 5.61 -9.28 26.70
N PHE A 124 5.19 -8.03 26.46
CA PHE A 124 3.91 -7.49 26.94
C PHE A 124 2.72 -7.94 26.09
N MET A 125 2.35 -9.22 26.22
CA MET A 125 1.32 -9.88 25.40
C MET A 125 -0.06 -9.21 25.40
N TYR A 126 -0.47 -8.61 26.52
CA TYR A 126 -1.81 -8.03 26.68
C TYR A 126 -2.11 -6.93 25.65
N ARG A 127 -1.08 -6.23 25.17
CA ARG A 127 -1.18 -5.15 24.17
C ARG A 127 -1.82 -5.61 22.86
N HIS A 128 -1.67 -6.90 22.54
CA HIS A 128 -2.15 -7.49 21.29
C HIS A 128 -3.55 -8.09 21.43
N HIS A 129 -4.14 -8.09 22.63
CA HIS A 129 -5.47 -8.61 22.82
C HIS A 129 -6.53 -7.65 22.23
N PRO A 130 -7.57 -8.14 21.52
CA PRO A 130 -8.60 -7.29 20.93
C PRO A 130 -9.24 -6.30 21.89
N SER A 131 -9.43 -6.67 23.16
CA SER A 131 -9.96 -5.76 24.19
C SER A 131 -9.10 -4.52 24.38
N TRP A 132 -7.77 -4.65 24.30
CA TRP A 132 -6.84 -3.53 24.45
C TRP A 132 -6.67 -2.72 23.18
N VAL A 133 -6.67 -3.39 22.01
CA VAL A 133 -6.72 -2.71 20.71
C VAL A 133 -7.95 -1.79 20.67
N GLU A 134 -9.10 -2.31 21.08
CA GLU A 134 -10.35 -1.55 21.12
C GLU A 134 -10.34 -0.47 22.20
N THR A 135 -9.86 -0.77 23.41
CA THR A 135 -9.76 0.23 24.48
C THR A 135 -8.89 1.43 24.06
N VAL A 136 -7.74 1.17 23.43
CA VAL A 136 -6.86 2.24 22.90
C VAL A 136 -7.55 3.01 21.79
N ARG A 137 -8.27 2.33 20.88
CA ARG A 137 -9.05 2.98 19.81
C ARG A 137 -10.11 3.92 20.40
N LEU A 138 -10.87 3.48 21.41
CA LEU A 138 -11.91 4.27 22.08
C LEU A 138 -11.34 5.49 22.80
N VAL A 139 -10.22 5.32 23.52
CA VAL A 139 -9.53 6.45 24.15
C VAL A 139 -9.10 7.48 23.10
N ARG A 140 -8.53 7.02 21.98
CA ARG A 140 -8.04 7.91 20.90
C ARG A 140 -9.15 8.52 20.05
N SER A 141 -10.31 7.87 19.92
CA SER A 141 -11.44 8.41 19.17
C SER A 141 -12.15 9.55 19.89
N GLY A 142 -11.78 9.85 21.14
CA GLY A 142 -12.40 10.89 21.95
C GLY A 142 -13.78 10.52 22.50
N VAL A 143 -14.17 9.24 22.48
CA VAL A 143 -15.50 8.81 22.96
C VAL A 143 -15.73 9.13 24.44
N ILE A 144 -14.66 9.09 25.24
CA ILE A 144 -14.66 9.49 26.65
C ILE A 144 -14.12 10.92 26.86
N GLY A 145 -13.94 11.68 25.78
CA GLY A 145 -13.26 12.96 25.79
C GLY A 145 -11.75 12.81 25.99
N ARG A 146 -11.09 13.85 26.50
CA ARG A 146 -9.64 13.81 26.77
C ARG A 146 -9.36 12.92 27.98
N LEU A 147 -8.45 11.95 27.86
CA LEU A 147 -8.05 11.11 28.99
C LEU A 147 -7.44 11.97 30.11
N GLN A 148 -7.90 11.78 31.35
CA GLN A 148 -7.46 12.52 32.53
C GLN A 148 -6.79 11.60 33.55
N ALA A 149 -7.37 10.44 33.83
CA ALA A 149 -6.85 9.53 34.83
C ALA A 149 -6.87 8.06 34.39
N VAL A 150 -5.82 7.33 34.75
CA VAL A 150 -5.72 5.87 34.62
C VAL A 150 -5.52 5.27 36.00
N GLN A 151 -6.50 4.53 36.51
CA GLN A 151 -6.39 3.79 37.76
C GLN A 151 -6.21 2.32 37.48
N SER A 152 -5.17 1.69 38.03
CA SER A 152 -4.96 0.26 37.87
C SER A 152 -4.59 -0.45 39.18
N PHE A 153 -5.10 -1.66 39.35
CA PHE A 153 -4.74 -2.53 40.45
C PHE A 153 -4.29 -3.86 39.88
N PHE A 154 -3.20 -4.43 40.39
CA PHE A 154 -2.78 -5.78 40.03
C PHE A 154 -2.10 -6.48 41.20
N SER A 155 -2.67 -7.60 41.65
CA SER A 155 -2.12 -8.36 42.77
C SER A 155 -2.30 -9.86 42.63
N TYR A 156 -1.48 -10.58 43.39
CA TYR A 156 -1.66 -11.99 43.76
C TYR A 156 -0.88 -12.28 45.06
N TYR A 157 -1.08 -13.46 45.63
CA TYR A 157 -0.40 -13.87 46.86
C TYR A 157 0.65 -14.94 46.56
N ASN A 158 1.90 -14.70 46.96
CA ASN A 158 2.99 -15.69 46.86
C ASN A 158 4.09 -15.39 47.90
N ASP A 159 4.11 -16.11 49.00
CA ASP A 159 5.10 -16.00 50.06
C ASP A 159 6.20 -17.06 50.00
N ASP A 160 6.26 -17.89 48.96
CA ASP A 160 7.28 -18.94 48.82
C ASP A 160 8.69 -18.34 48.68
N PRO A 161 9.58 -18.50 49.68
CA PRO A 161 10.93 -17.94 49.63
C PRO A 161 11.79 -18.58 48.54
N ALA A 162 11.44 -19.78 48.07
CA ALA A 162 12.16 -20.44 47.00
C ALA A 162 11.86 -19.85 45.62
N ASN A 163 10.79 -19.06 45.47
CA ASN A 163 10.38 -18.50 44.19
C ASN A 163 11.33 -17.37 43.73
N ILE A 164 11.70 -17.34 42.46
CA ILE A 164 12.59 -16.30 41.89
C ILE A 164 12.03 -14.88 42.07
N ARG A 165 10.70 -14.74 42.10
CA ARG A 165 10.04 -13.44 42.31
C ARG A 165 10.18 -12.91 43.73
N ASN A 166 10.59 -13.78 44.66
CA ASN A 166 10.86 -13.47 46.06
C ASN A 166 12.36 -13.29 46.36
N ARG A 167 13.21 -13.25 45.32
CA ARG A 167 14.67 -13.10 45.46
C ARG A 167 15.15 -11.79 44.84
N LEU A 168 15.74 -10.93 45.66
CA LEU A 168 16.20 -9.60 45.24
C LEU A 168 17.24 -9.66 44.11
N GLU A 169 18.18 -10.61 44.20
CA GLU A 169 19.23 -10.85 43.20
C GLU A 169 18.70 -11.22 41.81
N ASN A 170 17.50 -11.80 41.72
CA ASN A 170 16.82 -12.13 40.45
C ASN A 170 15.90 -11.02 39.95
N GLY A 171 15.87 -9.86 40.61
CA GLY A 171 14.90 -8.82 40.33
C GLY A 171 13.50 -9.12 40.78
N GLY A 172 13.37 -9.85 41.89
CA GLY A 172 12.10 -10.08 42.54
C GLY A 172 11.45 -8.80 43.10
N GLY A 173 10.15 -8.86 43.30
CA GLY A 173 9.34 -7.74 43.79
C GLY A 173 8.10 -7.46 42.95
N ALA A 174 7.12 -6.79 43.54
CA ALA A 174 5.84 -6.50 42.92
C ALA A 174 5.99 -5.58 41.72
N ILE A 175 6.84 -4.56 41.78
CA ILE A 175 7.08 -3.62 40.68
C ILE A 175 7.66 -4.34 39.47
N MET A 176 8.69 -5.16 39.67
CA MET A 176 9.37 -5.84 38.55
C MET A 176 8.52 -6.94 37.94
N ASP A 177 7.69 -7.64 38.72
CA ASP A 177 6.84 -8.70 38.17
C ASP A 177 5.53 -8.16 37.57
N ILE A 178 4.76 -7.37 38.30
CA ILE A 178 3.40 -6.99 37.89
C ILE A 178 3.17 -5.48 37.81
N GLY A 179 3.90 -4.67 38.57
CA GLY A 179 3.82 -3.21 38.47
C GLY A 179 4.32 -2.66 37.13
N CYS A 180 5.22 -3.38 36.46
CA CYS A 180 5.68 -3.04 35.11
C CYS A 180 4.54 -3.04 34.09
N TYR A 181 3.47 -3.83 34.28
CA TYR A 181 2.27 -3.75 33.44
C TYR A 181 1.52 -2.44 33.63
N CYS A 182 1.38 -1.98 34.87
CA CYS A 182 0.73 -0.69 35.17
C CYS A 182 1.50 0.46 34.52
N VAL A 183 2.82 0.49 34.66
CA VAL A 183 3.67 1.53 34.03
C VAL A 183 3.60 1.45 32.49
N ASN A 184 3.71 0.25 31.94
CA ASN A 184 3.68 0.01 30.50
C ASN A 184 2.32 0.40 29.88
N LEU A 185 1.24 0.14 30.60
CA LEU A 185 -0.13 0.48 30.21
C LEU A 185 -0.34 2.00 30.21
N SER A 186 0.10 2.71 31.25
CA SER A 186 -0.10 4.16 31.33
C SER A 186 0.62 4.88 30.20
N ARG A 187 1.85 4.46 29.86
CA ARG A 187 2.59 4.96 28.69
C ARG A 187 1.85 4.68 27.37
N LEU A 188 1.24 3.50 27.24
CA LEU A 188 0.46 3.14 26.05
C LEU A 188 -0.76 4.04 25.86
N LEU A 189 -1.49 4.32 26.94
CA LEU A 189 -2.75 5.07 26.91
C LEU A 189 -2.52 6.58 26.72
N PHE A 190 -1.54 7.15 27.42
CA PHE A 190 -1.18 8.56 27.26
C PHE A 190 -0.30 8.83 26.04
N ALA A 191 0.29 7.80 25.43
CA ALA A 191 1.25 7.91 24.33
C ALA A 191 2.41 8.89 24.62
N ALA A 192 2.87 8.90 25.87
CA ALA A 192 3.90 9.80 26.37
C ALA A 192 4.70 9.12 27.49
N GLU A 193 5.84 9.71 27.84
CA GLU A 193 6.61 9.35 29.04
C GLU A 193 6.10 10.14 30.25
N PRO A 194 6.16 9.56 31.48
CA PRO A 194 5.79 10.29 32.68
C PRO A 194 6.81 11.40 32.99
N THR A 195 6.32 12.55 33.47
CA THR A 195 7.10 13.72 33.86
C THR A 195 7.41 13.79 35.35
N GLY A 196 6.67 13.03 36.17
CA GLY A 196 6.80 13.00 37.62
C GLY A 196 6.29 11.67 38.19
N ILE A 197 6.87 11.26 39.33
CA ILE A 197 6.52 10.01 40.02
C ILE A 197 6.55 10.23 41.54
N GLU A 198 5.49 9.83 42.22
CA GLU A 198 5.45 9.66 43.67
C GLU A 198 5.02 8.24 44.03
N ALA A 199 5.67 7.60 45.00
CA ALA A 199 5.39 6.21 45.35
C ALA A 199 5.56 5.92 46.85
N VAL A 200 4.71 5.04 47.36
CA VAL A 200 4.83 4.41 48.68
C VAL A 200 5.14 2.93 48.47
N VAL A 201 6.26 2.47 49.02
CA VAL A 201 6.79 1.12 48.80
C VAL A 201 6.93 0.42 50.15
N HIS A 202 6.19 -0.67 50.34
CA HIS A 202 6.39 -1.59 51.45
C HIS A 202 7.26 -2.77 51.00
N ARG A 203 8.37 -2.97 51.71
CA ARG A 203 9.32 -4.05 51.45
C ARG A 203 9.21 -5.13 52.49
N ASP A 204 9.43 -6.36 52.05
CA ASP A 204 9.61 -7.48 52.96
C ASP A 204 10.88 -7.27 53.79
N PRO A 205 10.83 -7.38 55.13
CA PRO A 205 11.98 -7.10 55.98
C PRO A 205 13.11 -8.12 55.85
N GLU A 206 12.81 -9.35 55.42
CA GLU A 206 13.81 -10.42 55.26
C GLU A 206 14.32 -10.48 53.83
N MET A 207 13.42 -10.45 52.85
CA MET A 207 13.79 -10.62 51.43
C MET A 207 14.23 -9.31 50.76
N GLY A 208 13.87 -8.15 51.33
CA GLY A 208 14.26 -6.82 50.82
C GLY A 208 13.59 -6.38 49.51
N ILE A 209 12.77 -7.23 48.89
CA ILE A 209 11.97 -6.93 47.71
C ILE A 209 10.76 -6.07 48.07
N ASP A 210 10.21 -5.33 47.10
CA ASP A 210 8.91 -4.68 47.29
C ASP A 210 7.76 -5.70 47.20
N ILE A 211 6.85 -5.66 48.17
CA ILE A 211 5.72 -6.60 48.26
C ILE A 211 4.35 -5.94 48.09
N LEU A 212 4.29 -4.62 48.31
CA LEU A 212 3.13 -3.79 48.05
C LEU A 212 3.63 -2.39 47.69
N THR A 213 3.29 -1.93 46.50
CA THR A 213 3.68 -0.61 45.99
C THR A 213 2.47 0.10 45.43
N SER A 214 2.25 1.35 45.87
CA SER A 214 1.29 2.28 45.28
C SER A 214 2.05 3.48 44.71
N ALA A 215 1.74 3.89 43.48
CA ALA A 215 2.42 5.00 42.83
C ALA A 215 1.46 5.87 41.99
N VAL A 216 1.80 7.15 41.87
CA VAL A 216 1.19 8.11 40.96
C VAL A 216 2.24 8.56 39.96
N LEU A 217 1.90 8.47 38.67
CA LEU A 217 2.67 8.95 37.54
C LEU A 217 1.97 10.16 36.94
N GLU A 218 2.70 11.23 36.70
CA GLU A 218 2.22 12.42 35.99
C GLU A 218 2.61 12.35 34.52
N PHE A 219 1.72 12.76 33.63
CA PHE A 219 1.95 12.82 32.18
C PHE A 219 1.72 14.23 31.65
N PRO A 220 2.30 14.57 30.48
CA PRO A 220 2.04 15.84 29.81
C PRO A 220 0.55 16.14 29.64
N GLY A 221 0.17 17.42 29.76
CA GLY A 221 -1.23 17.85 29.62
C GLY A 221 -2.10 17.62 30.86
N GLY A 222 -1.48 17.33 32.01
CA GLY A 222 -2.17 17.16 33.30
C GLY A 222 -2.81 15.79 33.49
N GLY A 223 -2.50 14.82 32.62
CA GLY A 223 -2.95 13.43 32.78
C GLY A 223 -2.22 12.74 33.93
N GLN A 224 -2.92 11.88 34.66
CA GLN A 224 -2.34 11.14 35.77
C GLN A 224 -2.61 9.65 35.66
N SER A 225 -1.71 8.83 36.17
CA SER A 225 -1.97 7.41 36.41
C SER A 225 -1.66 7.06 37.85
N ALA A 226 -2.64 6.46 38.54
CA ALA A 226 -2.44 5.90 39.87
C ALA A 226 -2.52 4.37 39.78
N PHE A 227 -1.57 3.67 40.37
CA PHE A 227 -1.63 2.22 40.44
C PHE A 227 -1.22 1.65 41.78
N THR A 228 -1.73 0.45 42.07
CA THR A 228 -1.26 -0.37 43.19
C THR A 228 -0.94 -1.77 42.68
N CYS A 229 0.23 -2.28 43.07
CA CYS A 229 0.63 -3.65 42.77
C CYS A 229 1.12 -4.38 44.02
N SER A 230 0.81 -5.67 44.14
CA SER A 230 1.17 -6.46 45.32
C SER A 230 1.36 -7.94 45.03
N ILE A 231 2.39 -8.54 45.60
CA ILE A 231 2.65 -9.99 45.57
C ILE A 231 2.33 -10.66 46.92
N ARG A 232 1.59 -9.94 47.79
CA ARG A 232 1.14 -10.37 49.13
C ARG A 232 -0.34 -10.05 49.38
N ALA A 233 -1.12 -9.82 48.32
CA ALA A 233 -2.55 -9.50 48.41
C ALA A 233 -3.39 -10.47 47.57
N GLU A 234 -4.70 -10.50 47.81
CA GLU A 234 -5.64 -11.36 47.07
C GLU A 234 -5.49 -11.17 45.55
N PRO A 235 -5.52 -12.25 44.73
CA PRO A 235 -5.53 -12.14 43.28
C PRO A 235 -6.61 -11.19 42.75
N TYR A 236 -6.17 -10.06 42.20
CA TYR A 236 -7.07 -9.04 41.66
C TYR A 236 -6.41 -8.28 40.53
N GLN A 237 -7.21 -7.88 39.55
CA GLN A 237 -6.78 -6.97 38.50
C GLN A 237 -7.97 -6.15 38.02
N ARG A 238 -7.74 -4.86 37.77
CA ARG A 238 -8.72 -3.97 37.14
C ARG A 238 -8.05 -2.71 36.62
N VAL A 239 -8.58 -2.17 35.53
CA VAL A 239 -8.20 -0.84 35.04
C VAL A 239 -9.44 0.02 34.84
N HIS A 240 -9.39 1.24 35.33
CA HIS A 240 -10.38 2.29 35.06
C HIS A 240 -9.71 3.47 34.36
N LEU A 241 -10.31 3.90 33.25
CA LEU A 241 -9.88 5.04 32.44
C LEU A 241 -10.94 6.13 32.57
N PHE A 242 -10.54 7.32 32.96
CA PHE A 242 -11.44 8.45 33.12
C PHE A 242 -11.04 9.56 32.15
N GLY A 243 -11.93 9.88 31.22
CA GLY A 243 -11.80 11.05 30.37
C GLY A 243 -12.73 12.17 30.81
N THR A 244 -12.67 13.31 30.12
CA THR A 244 -13.46 14.51 30.45
C THR A 244 -14.97 14.32 30.29
N SER A 245 -15.43 13.34 29.52
CA SER A 245 -16.86 13.14 29.20
C SER A 245 -17.30 11.67 29.25
N GLY A 246 -16.47 10.77 29.78
CA GLY A 246 -16.78 9.36 29.90
C GLY A 246 -15.71 8.56 30.62
N ARG A 247 -15.92 7.25 30.74
CA ARG A 247 -14.97 6.31 31.35
C ARG A 247 -15.00 4.95 30.67
N ILE A 248 -13.92 4.20 30.80
CA ILE A 248 -13.82 2.80 30.38
C ILE A 248 -13.34 1.97 31.57
N GLU A 249 -13.96 0.82 31.80
CA GLU A 249 -13.49 -0.19 32.74
C GLU A 249 -13.07 -1.45 31.97
N VAL A 250 -11.86 -1.93 32.25
CA VAL A 250 -11.33 -3.20 31.73
C VAL A 250 -11.26 -4.18 32.88
N GLU A 251 -12.12 -5.20 32.86
CA GLU A 251 -12.29 -6.12 33.98
C GLU A 251 -11.09 -7.05 34.17
N ILE A 252 -10.48 -7.50 33.06
CA ILE A 252 -9.33 -8.41 33.06
C ILE A 252 -8.23 -7.81 32.18
N PRO A 253 -7.40 -6.91 32.73
CA PRO A 253 -6.43 -6.14 31.94
C PRO A 253 -5.17 -6.93 31.51
N PHE A 254 -4.63 -7.85 32.31
CA PHE A 254 -3.26 -8.35 32.09
C PHE A 254 -3.21 -9.86 31.89
N ASN A 255 -3.81 -10.63 32.81
CA ASN A 255 -3.85 -12.09 32.72
C ASN A 255 -5.13 -12.56 31.99
N ILE A 256 -5.21 -12.21 30.71
CA ILE A 256 -6.40 -12.45 29.89
C ILE A 256 -6.56 -13.96 29.63
N PRO A 257 -7.68 -14.56 30.02
CA PRO A 257 -7.92 -15.99 29.82
C PRO A 257 -8.12 -16.32 28.34
N SER A 258 -7.54 -17.43 27.88
CA SER A 258 -7.65 -17.87 26.48
C SER A 258 -8.88 -18.73 26.19
N ASP A 259 -9.72 -18.99 27.21
CA ASP A 259 -10.79 -19.98 27.19
C ASP A 259 -12.19 -19.39 27.46
N ARG A 260 -12.28 -18.09 27.72
CA ARG A 260 -13.54 -17.41 28.03
C ARG A 260 -13.55 -15.98 27.51
N GLU A 261 -14.76 -15.46 27.37
CA GLU A 261 -15.00 -14.07 27.00
C GLU A 261 -14.41 -13.10 28.04
N THR A 262 -13.92 -11.96 27.56
CA THR A 262 -13.57 -10.81 28.39
C THR A 262 -14.39 -9.59 28.00
N ARG A 263 -14.52 -8.62 28.91
CA ARG A 263 -15.39 -7.46 28.70
C ARG A 263 -14.67 -6.16 29.04
N ILE A 264 -15.08 -5.12 28.34
CA ILE A 264 -14.86 -3.74 28.75
C ILE A 264 -16.22 -3.05 28.85
N LEU A 265 -16.35 -2.15 29.82
CA LEU A 265 -17.54 -1.33 30.00
C LEU A 265 -17.20 0.09 29.60
N VAL A 266 -17.91 0.63 28.62
CA VAL A 266 -17.73 1.99 28.10
C VAL A 266 -18.92 2.82 28.53
N THR A 267 -18.67 3.83 29.35
CA THR A 267 -19.69 4.77 29.81
C THR A 267 -19.42 6.12 29.17
N ALA A 268 -20.29 6.58 28.27
CA ALA A 268 -20.17 7.87 27.60
C ALA A 268 -21.56 8.45 27.29
N GLY A 269 -21.68 9.79 27.36
CA GLY A 269 -22.96 10.49 27.13
C GLY A 269 -23.91 10.42 28.33
N GLY A 270 -24.28 11.59 28.85
CA GLY A 270 -25.24 11.78 29.94
C GLY A 270 -24.89 12.97 30.83
N ASP A 271 -25.89 13.64 31.39
CA ASP A 271 -25.75 14.64 32.48
C ASP A 271 -25.92 13.91 33.82
N PRO A 272 -24.91 13.88 34.72
CA PRO A 272 -25.12 13.41 36.09
C PRO A 272 -26.24 14.25 36.73
N PRO A 273 -27.32 13.67 37.29
CA PRO A 273 -27.43 12.32 37.87
C PRO A 273 -28.23 11.30 37.03
N ALA A 274 -28.56 11.58 35.76
CA ALA A 274 -29.17 10.57 34.89
C ALA A 274 -28.15 9.51 34.51
N ALA A 275 -28.55 8.22 34.55
CA ALA A 275 -27.63 7.11 34.32
C ALA A 275 -26.99 7.21 32.92
N PRO A 276 -25.66 7.45 32.83
CA PRO A 276 -24.98 7.49 31.54
C PRO A 276 -25.09 6.11 30.87
N ALA A 277 -25.24 6.09 29.55
CA ALA A 277 -25.34 4.84 28.80
C ALA A 277 -24.02 4.06 28.97
N THR A 278 -24.08 2.91 29.63
CA THR A 278 -22.94 2.00 29.77
C THR A 278 -23.09 0.86 28.78
N GLU A 279 -22.26 0.88 27.76
CA GLU A 279 -22.15 -0.18 26.78
C GLU A 279 -21.18 -1.25 27.30
N THR A 280 -21.60 -2.51 27.30
CA THR A 280 -20.69 -3.64 27.55
C THR A 280 -20.21 -4.19 26.22
N ARG A 281 -18.90 -4.15 25.98
CA ARG A 281 -18.28 -4.77 24.81
C ARG A 281 -17.60 -6.07 25.22
N ALA A 282 -18.04 -7.17 24.62
CA ALA A 282 -17.54 -8.50 24.87
C ALA A 282 -16.53 -8.92 23.78
N PHE A 283 -15.46 -9.59 24.19
CA PHE A 283 -14.43 -10.12 23.32
C PHE A 283 -14.34 -11.62 23.53
N ALA A 284 -14.76 -12.37 22.51
CA ALA A 284 -14.70 -13.82 22.52
C ALA A 284 -13.24 -14.32 22.59
N PRO A 285 -13.01 -15.54 23.10
CA PRO A 285 -11.70 -16.19 23.02
C PRO A 285 -11.21 -16.24 21.57
N PRO A 286 -9.92 -16.01 21.30
CA PRO A 286 -9.40 -16.04 19.95
C PRO A 286 -9.53 -17.44 19.33
N THR A 287 -10.39 -17.61 18.32
CA THR A 287 -10.45 -18.81 17.48
C THR A 287 -9.38 -18.74 16.39
N ARG A 288 -9.23 -19.79 15.56
CA ARG A 288 -8.33 -19.73 14.39
C ARG A 288 -8.87 -18.78 13.32
N GLU A 289 -10.19 -18.60 13.26
CA GLU A 289 -10.90 -17.75 12.30
C GLU A 289 -10.97 -16.28 12.76
N SER A 290 -11.01 -16.00 14.08
CA SER A 290 -11.10 -14.63 14.60
C SER A 290 -9.79 -13.84 14.56
N ARG A 291 -8.73 -14.34 13.91
CA ARG A 291 -7.38 -13.75 13.90
C ARG A 291 -7.11 -12.82 12.72
N ASN A 292 -8.04 -12.73 11.77
CA ASN A 292 -7.95 -11.81 10.64
C ASN A 292 -8.46 -10.39 10.95
N SER A 293 -8.89 -10.09 12.18
CA SER A 293 -9.36 -8.73 12.53
C SER A 293 -8.21 -7.74 12.76
N MET A 294 -7.36 -7.52 11.76
CA MET A 294 -7.17 -6.12 11.35
C MET A 294 -8.51 -5.74 10.74
N THR A 295 -9.18 -4.71 11.26
CA THR A 295 -10.50 -4.27 10.78
C THR A 295 -10.54 -4.21 9.25
N GLU A 296 -11.17 -5.21 8.61
CA GLU A 296 -11.32 -5.25 7.15
C GLU A 296 -12.01 -3.97 6.68
N PHE A 297 -11.43 -3.33 5.67
CA PHE A 297 -12.02 -2.13 5.10
C PHE A 297 -13.22 -2.48 4.20
N PHE A 298 -13.22 -3.66 3.56
CA PHE A 298 -14.31 -4.14 2.69
C PHE A 298 -14.99 -5.39 3.27
N PRO A 299 -15.75 -5.28 4.38
CA PRO A 299 -16.39 -6.43 5.02
C PRO A 299 -17.53 -7.04 4.20
N THR A 300 -18.11 -6.29 3.24
CA THR A 300 -19.18 -6.78 2.36
C THR A 300 -18.66 -7.64 1.21
N VAL A 301 -17.35 -7.63 0.96
CA VAL A 301 -16.67 -8.45 -0.05
C VAL A 301 -15.68 -9.36 0.68
N PRO A 302 -16.13 -10.51 1.22
CA PRO A 302 -15.29 -11.33 2.09
C PRO A 302 -14.25 -12.17 1.33
N GLU A 303 -14.51 -12.47 0.05
CA GLU A 303 -13.69 -13.35 -0.78
C GLU A 303 -13.21 -12.64 -2.04
N PRO A 304 -12.10 -13.08 -2.65
CA PRO A 304 -11.67 -12.57 -3.94
C PRO A 304 -12.73 -12.75 -5.05
N ILE A 305 -12.88 -11.74 -5.90
CA ILE A 305 -13.75 -11.76 -7.07
C ILE A 305 -13.24 -12.79 -8.07
N ARG A 306 -14.12 -13.66 -8.54
CA ARG A 306 -13.78 -14.74 -9.47
C ARG A 306 -14.57 -14.61 -10.77
N PHE A 307 -14.08 -15.28 -11.80
CA PHE A 307 -14.85 -15.50 -13.01
C PHE A 307 -16.07 -16.37 -12.70
N GLY A 308 -17.26 -15.81 -12.89
CA GLY A 308 -18.55 -16.48 -12.74
C GLY A 308 -19.20 -16.88 -14.06
N GLY A 309 -18.66 -16.40 -15.18
CA GLY A 309 -19.24 -16.61 -16.51
C GLY A 309 -20.31 -15.57 -16.89
N PRO A 310 -20.77 -15.59 -18.14
CA PRO A 310 -21.68 -14.58 -18.70
C PRO A 310 -23.04 -14.53 -18.01
N ASP A 311 -23.47 -15.66 -17.45
CA ASP A 311 -24.77 -15.85 -16.80
C ASP A 311 -24.69 -15.72 -15.27
N ALA A 312 -23.55 -15.25 -14.74
CA ALA A 312 -23.37 -15.01 -13.31
C ALA A 312 -24.48 -14.10 -12.75
N GLY A 313 -24.95 -14.44 -11.54
CA GLY A 313 -26.06 -13.77 -10.87
C GLY A 313 -25.71 -12.34 -10.41
N PRO A 314 -26.50 -11.76 -9.49
CA PRO A 314 -26.25 -10.40 -9.00
C PRO A 314 -25.00 -10.28 -8.12
N GLU A 315 -24.39 -11.39 -7.71
CA GLU A 315 -23.12 -11.40 -6.97
C GLU A 315 -21.98 -10.69 -7.73
N LEU A 316 -21.03 -10.12 -6.96
CA LEU A 316 -19.80 -9.58 -7.51
C LEU A 316 -18.95 -10.71 -8.11
N ALA A 317 -18.94 -10.79 -9.43
CA ALA A 317 -18.18 -11.75 -10.22
C ALA A 317 -17.81 -11.14 -11.57
N TYR A 318 -16.69 -11.57 -12.13
CA TYR A 318 -16.35 -11.28 -13.53
C TYR A 318 -17.21 -12.13 -14.46
N ARG A 319 -17.83 -11.47 -15.44
CA ARG A 319 -18.69 -12.12 -16.45
C ARG A 319 -17.93 -12.47 -17.72
N VAL A 320 -16.84 -11.76 -17.99
CA VAL A 320 -16.02 -11.94 -19.19
C VAL A 320 -14.55 -12.16 -18.86
N TYR A 321 -14.03 -11.44 -17.86
CA TYR A 321 -12.63 -11.56 -17.48
C TYR A 321 -12.35 -12.88 -16.75
N ASP A 322 -11.75 -13.80 -17.49
CA ASP A 322 -11.12 -15.00 -16.99
C ASP A 322 -9.59 -14.82 -17.13
N PRO A 323 -8.84 -14.61 -16.03
CA PRO A 323 -7.42 -14.29 -16.10
C PRO A 323 -6.60 -15.35 -16.84
N ASP A 324 -7.02 -16.62 -16.78
CA ASP A 324 -6.30 -17.75 -17.37
C ASP A 324 -6.69 -18.07 -18.81
N ARG A 325 -7.77 -17.47 -19.31
CA ARG A 325 -8.24 -17.70 -20.68
C ARG A 325 -7.20 -17.25 -21.69
N LEU A 326 -6.87 -18.14 -22.63
CA LEU A 326 -5.97 -17.84 -23.73
C LEU A 326 -6.71 -17.09 -24.85
N VAL A 327 -6.16 -15.95 -25.26
CA VAL A 327 -6.57 -15.18 -26.44
C VAL A 327 -5.34 -14.99 -27.31
N LEU A 328 -5.38 -15.39 -28.58
CA LEU A 328 -4.20 -15.36 -29.46
C LEU A 328 -2.95 -16.01 -28.84
N GLY A 329 -3.13 -17.09 -28.07
CA GLY A 329 -2.04 -17.84 -27.42
C GLY A 329 -1.46 -17.24 -26.14
N LYS A 330 -2.00 -16.14 -25.62
CA LYS A 330 -1.54 -15.46 -24.39
C LYS A 330 -2.70 -15.28 -23.40
N ARG A 331 -2.44 -15.37 -22.09
CA ARG A 331 -3.49 -15.23 -21.05
C ARG A 331 -4.12 -13.85 -21.10
N MET A 332 -5.42 -13.74 -20.79
CA MET A 332 -6.10 -12.43 -20.72
C MET A 332 -5.41 -11.49 -19.73
N GLU A 333 -5.00 -11.99 -18.56
CA GLU A 333 -4.26 -11.19 -17.58
C GLU A 333 -2.96 -10.61 -18.17
N ASP A 334 -2.24 -11.38 -18.98
CA ASP A 334 -0.97 -10.93 -19.57
C ASP A 334 -1.19 -9.97 -20.75
N HIS A 335 -2.35 -10.02 -21.42
CA HIS A 335 -2.76 -9.05 -22.44
C HIS A 335 -3.15 -7.72 -21.81
N LEU A 336 -4.01 -7.77 -20.79
CA LEU A 336 -4.61 -6.57 -20.21
C LEU A 336 -3.71 -5.91 -19.16
N ARG A 337 -2.98 -6.71 -18.36
CA ARG A 337 -2.03 -6.21 -17.35
C ARG A 337 -2.65 -5.10 -16.49
N ILE A 338 -3.85 -5.39 -15.97
CA ILE A 338 -4.67 -4.41 -15.25
C ILE A 338 -3.92 -3.87 -14.04
N ALA A 339 -3.93 -2.54 -13.90
CA ALA A 339 -3.48 -1.83 -12.73
C ALA A 339 -4.60 -1.00 -12.11
N VAL A 340 -4.54 -0.82 -10.79
CA VAL A 340 -5.42 0.09 -10.04
C VAL A 340 -4.67 1.38 -9.73
N CYS A 341 -5.32 2.50 -10.04
CA CYS A 341 -4.89 3.83 -9.67
C CYS A 341 -5.06 4.07 -8.16
N TYR A 342 -3.96 4.34 -7.45
CA TYR A 342 -3.99 4.54 -6.01
C TYR A 342 -4.64 5.88 -5.61
N TRP A 343 -4.43 6.96 -6.37
CA TRP A 343 -4.95 8.28 -6.01
C TRP A 343 -6.47 8.32 -6.04
N HIS A 344 -7.10 7.90 -7.14
CA HIS A 344 -8.56 7.90 -7.23
C HIS A 344 -9.22 6.89 -6.29
N SER A 345 -8.63 5.71 -6.13
CA SER A 345 -9.24 4.65 -5.32
C SER A 345 -9.19 4.96 -3.82
N PHE A 346 -8.07 5.54 -3.34
CA PHE A 346 -7.78 5.65 -1.91
C PHE A 346 -7.39 7.05 -1.44
N ALA A 347 -6.79 7.90 -2.27
CA ALA A 347 -6.34 9.24 -1.87
C ALA A 347 -7.37 10.34 -2.11
N ALA A 348 -8.36 10.13 -2.99
CA ALA A 348 -9.45 11.07 -3.23
C ALA A 348 -10.55 10.94 -2.15
N PRO A 349 -10.98 12.04 -1.51
CA PRO A 349 -12.10 12.02 -0.55
C PRO A 349 -13.47 12.14 -1.22
N GLY A 350 -13.54 12.30 -2.55
CA GLY A 350 -14.78 12.48 -3.31
C GLY A 350 -15.28 13.93 -3.32
N ASP A 351 -14.39 14.89 -3.13
CA ASP A 351 -14.68 16.31 -3.30
C ASP A 351 -14.67 16.70 -4.78
N ASP A 352 -15.33 17.82 -5.09
CA ASP A 352 -15.25 18.48 -6.39
C ASP A 352 -15.10 19.99 -6.17
N MET A 353 -15.00 20.76 -7.26
CA MET A 353 -14.83 22.22 -7.19
C MET A 353 -15.96 22.95 -6.44
N PHE A 354 -17.09 22.29 -6.17
CA PHE A 354 -18.32 22.87 -5.62
C PHE A 354 -18.78 22.21 -4.32
N GLY A 355 -18.11 21.17 -3.82
CA GLY A 355 -18.57 20.42 -2.66
C GLY A 355 -17.48 19.60 -1.97
N SER A 356 -17.66 19.40 -0.66
CA SER A 356 -16.75 18.59 0.16
C SER A 356 -16.83 17.10 -0.16
N GLY A 357 -15.84 16.34 0.31
CA GLY A 357 -15.74 14.90 0.13
C GLY A 357 -16.97 14.12 0.62
N THR A 358 -17.27 13.02 -0.07
CA THR A 358 -18.43 12.14 0.19
C THR A 358 -18.05 10.73 0.60
N PHE A 359 -16.78 10.33 0.43
CA PHE A 359 -16.36 8.94 0.66
C PHE A 359 -16.04 8.68 2.13
N ASP A 360 -16.52 7.53 2.64
CA ASP A 360 -16.15 7.03 3.97
C ASP A 360 -14.74 6.43 3.94
N ARG A 361 -13.74 7.28 4.20
CA ARG A 361 -12.32 6.92 4.25
C ARG A 361 -11.73 7.24 5.62
N PRO A 362 -11.46 6.24 6.49
CA PRO A 362 -11.07 6.46 7.88
C PRO A 362 -9.70 7.14 8.03
N TRP A 363 -8.84 7.09 7.00
CA TRP A 363 -7.56 7.80 6.99
C TRP A 363 -7.69 9.32 6.79
N PHE A 364 -8.89 9.86 6.51
CA PHE A 364 -9.15 11.31 6.57
C PHE A 364 -9.71 11.76 7.92
N ALA A 365 -9.80 10.88 8.91
CA ALA A 365 -10.31 11.23 10.23
C ALA A 365 -9.49 12.38 10.86
N PRO A 366 -10.13 13.44 11.38
CA PRO A 366 -9.43 14.54 12.02
C PRO A 366 -8.56 14.07 13.20
N GLY A 367 -7.35 14.61 13.31
CA GLY A 367 -6.42 14.32 14.41
C GLY A 367 -5.69 12.98 14.31
N LEU A 368 -5.90 12.21 13.24
CA LEU A 368 -5.12 11.00 12.96
C LEU A 368 -3.68 11.36 12.55
N ASP A 369 -2.70 10.64 13.10
CA ASP A 369 -1.30 10.81 12.71
C ASP A 369 -1.14 10.54 11.19
N PRO A 370 -0.51 11.44 10.41
CA PRO A 370 -0.42 11.28 8.96
C PRO A 370 0.27 9.99 8.50
N MET A 371 1.28 9.53 9.23
CA MET A 371 1.95 8.26 8.89
C MET A 371 1.07 7.06 9.23
N GLN A 372 0.32 7.10 10.33
CA GLN A 372 -0.70 6.10 10.62
C GLN A 372 -1.81 6.08 9.57
N ALA A 373 -2.27 7.25 9.12
CA ALA A 373 -3.26 7.38 8.04
C ALA A 373 -2.77 6.74 6.74
N ALA A 374 -1.51 7.00 6.36
CA ALA A 374 -0.90 6.39 5.18
C ALA A 374 -0.81 4.86 5.27
N ARG A 375 -0.49 4.30 6.44
CA ARG A 375 -0.49 2.84 6.66
C ARG A 375 -1.88 2.22 6.54
N LEU A 376 -2.89 2.83 7.18
CA LEU A 376 -4.28 2.37 7.07
C LEU A 376 -4.78 2.40 5.61
N LYS A 377 -4.43 3.44 4.88
CA LYS A 377 -4.74 3.56 3.45
C LYS A 377 -4.07 2.46 2.62
N MET A 378 -2.79 2.18 2.89
CA MET A 378 -2.06 1.10 2.23
C MET A 378 -2.62 -0.28 2.55
N ASP A 379 -3.01 -0.53 3.81
CA ASP A 379 -3.65 -1.78 4.23
C ASP A 379 -4.95 -2.01 3.45
N ALA A 380 -5.82 -1.00 3.38
CA ALA A 380 -7.06 -1.04 2.60
C ALA A 380 -6.79 -1.22 1.10
N ALA A 381 -5.76 -0.56 0.55
CA ALA A 381 -5.40 -0.71 -0.85
C ALA A 381 -4.99 -2.15 -1.19
N PHE A 382 -4.14 -2.78 -0.40
CA PHE A 382 -3.74 -4.16 -0.65
C PHE A 382 -4.81 -5.20 -0.33
N GLU A 383 -5.74 -4.90 0.59
CA GLU A 383 -6.96 -5.68 0.74
C GLU A 383 -7.79 -5.63 -0.56
N PHE A 384 -8.03 -4.43 -1.10
CA PHE A 384 -8.76 -4.23 -2.36
C PHE A 384 -8.10 -4.96 -3.52
N LEU A 385 -6.80 -4.74 -3.75
CA LEU A 385 -6.05 -5.32 -4.88
C LEU A 385 -6.11 -6.85 -4.85
N THR A 386 -5.99 -7.45 -3.66
CA THR A 386 -6.05 -8.91 -3.47
C THR A 386 -7.45 -9.45 -3.68
N LYS A 387 -8.48 -8.76 -3.15
CA LYS A 387 -9.89 -9.14 -3.35
C LYS A 387 -10.33 -8.94 -4.80
N LEU A 388 -9.83 -7.92 -5.50
CA LEU A 388 -10.12 -7.71 -6.91
C LEU A 388 -9.40 -8.75 -7.79
N GLY A 389 -8.26 -9.28 -7.35
CA GLY A 389 -7.53 -10.33 -8.06
C GLY A 389 -6.77 -9.82 -9.30
N ILE A 390 -6.25 -8.59 -9.24
CA ILE A 390 -5.50 -7.96 -10.33
C ILE A 390 -3.99 -7.88 -10.02
N PRO A 391 -3.12 -7.83 -11.04
CA PRO A 391 -1.68 -7.98 -10.83
C PRO A 391 -0.92 -6.70 -10.47
N PHE A 392 -1.46 -5.51 -10.77
CA PHE A 392 -0.70 -4.26 -10.67
C PHE A 392 -1.41 -3.12 -9.94
N PHE A 393 -0.63 -2.13 -9.49
CA PHE A 393 -1.11 -0.81 -9.08
C PHE A 393 -0.16 0.30 -9.55
N CYS A 394 -0.61 1.54 -9.49
CA CYS A 394 0.16 2.75 -9.80
C CYS A 394 0.04 3.77 -8.66
N PHE A 395 1.05 4.61 -8.40
CA PHE A 395 0.96 5.65 -7.35
C PHE A 395 1.78 6.92 -7.67
N HIS A 396 1.33 8.08 -7.15
CA HIS A 396 2.23 9.20 -6.88
C HIS A 396 2.86 9.09 -5.49
N ASP A 397 4.10 9.55 -5.37
CA ASP A 397 4.83 9.63 -4.10
C ASP A 397 4.01 10.26 -2.95
N ALA A 398 3.33 11.37 -3.23
CA ALA A 398 2.48 12.08 -2.28
C ALA A 398 1.18 11.33 -1.91
N ASP A 399 0.76 10.36 -2.72
CA ASP A 399 -0.43 9.55 -2.43
C ASP A 399 -0.11 8.52 -1.35
N ILE A 400 1.08 7.93 -1.39
CA ILE A 400 1.44 6.84 -0.46
C ILE A 400 2.08 7.34 0.82
N ALA A 401 2.63 8.56 0.84
CA ALA A 401 3.32 9.12 1.99
C ALA A 401 3.01 10.60 2.23
N PRO A 402 2.83 11.03 3.49
CA PRO A 402 2.59 12.42 3.82
C PRO A 402 3.87 13.25 3.70
N ALA A 403 3.73 14.51 3.26
CA ALA A 403 4.81 15.49 3.33
C ALA A 403 5.19 15.78 4.79
N GLY A 404 6.48 15.94 5.05
CA GLY A 404 7.01 16.41 6.33
C GLY A 404 7.20 17.93 6.35
N ALA A 405 7.67 18.47 7.48
CA ALA A 405 7.98 19.89 7.61
C ALA A 405 9.20 20.32 6.78
N THR A 406 10.04 19.35 6.39
CA THR A 406 11.23 19.56 5.55
C THR A 406 11.29 18.51 4.44
N PHE A 407 12.03 18.79 3.37
CA PHE A 407 12.26 17.80 2.31
C PHE A 407 12.89 16.50 2.83
N ALA A 408 13.81 16.60 3.80
CA ALA A 408 14.43 15.44 4.42
C ALA A 408 13.41 14.57 5.18
N GLU A 409 12.41 15.19 5.81
CA GLU A 409 11.34 14.47 6.48
C GLU A 409 10.35 13.86 5.48
N THR A 410 9.95 14.59 4.44
CA THR A 410 9.15 14.04 3.32
C THR A 410 9.82 12.82 2.72
N LYS A 411 11.13 12.88 2.49
CA LYS A 411 11.92 11.76 1.98
C LYS A 411 11.87 10.55 2.93
N ARG A 412 12.10 10.75 4.24
CA ARG A 412 12.03 9.66 5.22
C ARG A 412 10.64 9.02 5.30
N ASN A 413 9.58 9.83 5.20
CA ASN A 413 8.21 9.35 5.21
C ASN A 413 7.93 8.46 3.98
N LEU A 414 8.37 8.92 2.79
CA LEU A 414 8.28 8.14 1.56
C LEU A 414 9.06 6.82 1.67
N GLU A 415 10.32 6.85 2.12
CA GLU A 415 11.14 5.64 2.30
C GLU A 415 10.48 4.63 3.24
N ALA A 416 9.87 5.09 4.33
CA ALA A 416 9.16 4.22 5.27
C ALA A 416 7.90 3.59 4.65
N MET A 417 7.15 4.34 3.83
CA MET A 417 5.96 3.80 3.15
C MET A 417 6.31 2.90 1.97
N VAL A 418 7.45 3.13 1.32
CA VAL A 418 8.01 2.23 0.29
C VAL A 418 8.39 0.88 0.92
N GLU A 419 9.08 0.86 2.06
CA GLU A 419 9.36 -0.38 2.80
C GLU A 419 8.06 -1.10 3.21
N TYR A 420 7.04 -0.33 3.62
CA TYR A 420 5.74 -0.89 3.96
C TYR A 420 5.04 -1.53 2.75
N ALA A 421 5.00 -0.83 1.62
CA ALA A 421 4.44 -1.31 0.35
C ALA A 421 5.17 -2.56 -0.15
N GLU A 422 6.51 -2.59 -0.11
CA GLU A 422 7.34 -3.74 -0.45
C GLU A 422 6.91 -4.99 0.36
N GLY A 423 6.68 -4.81 1.66
CA GLY A 423 6.15 -5.87 2.53
C GLY A 423 4.79 -6.39 2.10
N HIS A 424 3.87 -5.53 1.63
CA HIS A 424 2.58 -5.95 1.09
C HIS A 424 2.71 -6.67 -0.25
N MET A 425 3.49 -6.12 -1.19
CA MET A 425 3.75 -6.72 -2.50
C MET A 425 4.33 -8.13 -2.36
N HIS A 426 5.25 -8.35 -1.41
CA HIS A 426 5.78 -9.68 -1.11
C HIS A 426 4.71 -10.65 -0.55
N ARG A 427 3.70 -10.15 0.17
CA ARG A 427 2.62 -10.98 0.74
C ARG A 427 1.58 -11.36 -0.29
N THR A 428 1.22 -10.43 -1.18
CA THR A 428 0.07 -10.57 -2.07
C THR A 428 0.47 -10.99 -3.48
N GLY A 429 1.72 -10.76 -3.88
CA GLY A 429 2.18 -10.96 -5.27
C GLY A 429 1.80 -9.81 -6.22
N VAL A 430 1.11 -8.79 -5.72
CA VAL A 430 0.79 -7.57 -6.49
C VAL A 430 2.08 -6.81 -6.79
N ARG A 431 2.20 -6.29 -8.01
CA ARG A 431 3.40 -5.63 -8.53
C ARG A 431 3.12 -4.16 -8.83
N LEU A 432 4.17 -3.37 -8.99
CA LEU A 432 4.07 -1.98 -9.40
C LEU A 432 4.10 -1.88 -10.93
N LEU A 433 3.07 -1.32 -11.57
CA LEU A 433 3.13 -1.02 -13.00
C LEU A 433 4.04 0.19 -13.22
N TRP A 434 3.77 1.27 -12.48
CA TRP A 434 4.63 2.45 -12.45
C TRP A 434 4.41 3.30 -11.21
N GLY A 435 5.44 4.05 -10.84
CA GLY A 435 5.32 5.17 -9.91
C GLY A 435 5.54 6.49 -10.64
N THR A 436 5.20 7.59 -9.97
CA THR A 436 5.37 8.96 -10.46
C THR A 436 5.52 9.94 -9.29
N ALA A 437 5.93 11.17 -9.57
CA ALA A 437 5.99 12.26 -8.60
C ALA A 437 4.81 13.21 -8.79
N ASN A 438 4.09 13.53 -7.71
CA ASN A 438 3.08 14.60 -7.74
C ASN A 438 3.78 15.96 -7.74
N LEU A 439 3.98 16.52 -8.93
CA LEU A 439 4.60 17.83 -9.15
C LEU A 439 3.58 18.95 -9.43
N PHE A 440 2.34 18.81 -8.95
CA PHE A 440 1.25 19.71 -9.32
C PHE A 440 0.31 20.09 -8.16
N GLY A 441 0.20 19.26 -7.13
CA GLY A 441 -0.72 19.47 -6.02
C GLY A 441 -0.24 20.50 -4.99
N HIS A 442 1.07 20.54 -4.68
CA HIS A 442 1.59 21.48 -3.69
C HIS A 442 1.64 22.92 -4.25
N PRO A 443 1.28 23.97 -3.47
CA PRO A 443 1.28 25.37 -3.93
C PRO A 443 2.59 25.89 -4.54
N ARG A 444 3.72 25.23 -4.23
CA ARG A 444 5.04 25.57 -4.81
C ARG A 444 5.08 25.38 -6.33
N TYR A 445 4.24 24.49 -6.86
CA TYR A 445 4.16 24.17 -8.28
C TYR A 445 3.12 24.99 -9.04
N ALA A 446 2.55 26.03 -8.42
CA ALA A 446 1.48 26.84 -9.02
C ALA A 446 1.89 27.47 -10.37
N ALA A 447 3.17 27.69 -10.62
CA ALA A 447 3.71 28.24 -11.87
C ALA A 447 4.54 27.22 -12.68
N GLY A 448 4.28 25.92 -12.51
CA GLY A 448 5.06 24.84 -13.14
C GLY A 448 6.05 24.18 -12.18
N ALA A 449 6.68 23.10 -12.63
CA ALA A 449 7.71 22.41 -11.88
C ALA A 449 9.04 22.49 -12.64
N ALA A 450 9.20 21.73 -13.71
CA ALA A 450 10.30 21.88 -14.66
C ALA A 450 10.18 23.18 -15.46
N THR A 451 8.97 23.66 -15.74
CA THR A 451 8.75 24.91 -16.48
C THR A 451 8.65 26.13 -15.57
N ASN A 452 8.94 25.98 -14.27
CA ASN A 452 8.80 27.07 -13.33
C ASN A 452 9.77 28.24 -13.67
N PRO A 453 9.30 29.51 -13.61
CA PRO A 453 10.18 30.67 -13.73
C PRO A 453 11.26 30.76 -12.64
N ASP A 454 11.04 30.11 -11.49
CA ASP A 454 11.97 30.04 -10.36
C ASP A 454 12.84 28.76 -10.41
N PRO A 455 14.18 28.89 -10.55
CA PRO A 455 15.08 27.75 -10.57
C PRO A 455 15.13 26.95 -9.26
N GLU A 456 14.73 27.52 -8.11
CA GLU A 456 14.66 26.76 -6.85
C GLU A 456 13.52 25.74 -6.87
N VAL A 457 12.39 26.07 -7.52
CA VAL A 457 11.28 25.13 -7.71
C VAL A 457 11.68 24.01 -8.68
N PHE A 458 12.39 24.34 -9.75
CA PHE A 458 12.98 23.33 -10.65
C PHE A 458 13.86 22.34 -9.87
N ALA A 459 14.75 22.85 -9.02
CA ALA A 459 15.65 22.02 -8.22
C ALA A 459 14.87 21.12 -7.23
N TYR A 460 13.81 21.65 -6.61
CA TYR A 460 12.95 20.87 -5.72
C TYR A 460 12.22 19.75 -6.48
N ALA A 461 11.63 20.06 -7.65
CA ALA A 461 10.94 19.10 -8.49
C ALA A 461 11.88 17.97 -8.93
N ALA A 462 13.11 18.30 -9.32
CA ALA A 462 14.12 17.32 -9.71
C ALA A 462 14.50 16.40 -8.53
N ALA A 463 14.62 16.95 -7.32
CA ALA A 463 14.88 16.17 -6.12
C ALA A 463 13.71 15.23 -5.77
N GLN A 464 12.47 15.68 -5.96
CA GLN A 464 11.28 14.84 -5.74
C GLN A 464 11.20 13.71 -6.76
N VAL A 465 11.39 13.99 -8.06
CA VAL A 465 11.42 12.97 -9.13
C VAL A 465 12.51 11.94 -8.88
N LYS A 466 13.71 12.35 -8.46
CA LYS A 466 14.78 11.43 -8.07
C LYS A 466 14.33 10.47 -6.95
N ASN A 467 13.65 10.96 -5.92
CA ASN A 467 13.13 10.11 -4.85
C ASN A 467 12.00 9.17 -5.34
N ALA A 468 11.13 9.64 -6.22
CA ALA A 468 10.04 8.83 -6.78
C ALA A 468 10.57 7.73 -7.72
N ILE A 469 11.61 8.00 -8.52
CA ILE A 469 12.29 7.00 -9.34
C ILE A 469 12.98 5.96 -8.45
N ASP A 470 13.66 6.38 -7.38
CA ASP A 470 14.26 5.43 -6.43
C ASP A 470 13.21 4.51 -5.81
N ALA A 471 12.07 5.07 -5.37
CA ALA A 471 10.95 4.32 -4.84
C ALA A 471 10.40 3.32 -5.87
N THR A 472 10.19 3.78 -7.10
CA THR A 472 9.70 2.96 -8.22
C THR A 472 10.68 1.82 -8.52
N HIS A 473 11.97 2.12 -8.61
CA HIS A 473 13.01 1.13 -8.87
C HIS A 473 13.09 0.10 -7.74
N ARG A 474 13.07 0.54 -6.47
CA ARG A 474 13.10 -0.37 -5.31
C ARG A 474 11.91 -1.34 -5.31
N LEU A 475 10.72 -0.85 -5.68
CA LEU A 475 9.51 -1.67 -5.75
C LEU A 475 9.40 -2.50 -7.03
N GLY A 476 10.39 -2.46 -7.92
CA GLY A 476 10.39 -3.21 -9.18
C GLY A 476 9.35 -2.71 -10.18
N GLY A 477 9.04 -1.41 -10.17
CA GLY A 477 8.15 -0.78 -11.15
C GLY A 477 8.64 -1.00 -12.58
N VAL A 478 7.74 -1.39 -13.49
CA VAL A 478 8.10 -1.69 -14.88
C VAL A 478 8.12 -0.44 -15.77
N ASN A 479 7.54 0.67 -15.33
CA ASN A 479 7.69 1.99 -15.95
C ASN A 479 7.76 3.11 -14.87
N TYR A 480 8.08 4.33 -15.30
CA TYR A 480 7.97 5.55 -14.50
C TYR A 480 7.30 6.64 -15.35
N VAL A 481 6.26 7.28 -14.82
CA VAL A 481 5.44 8.26 -15.55
C VAL A 481 5.83 9.69 -15.20
N LEU A 482 5.71 10.59 -16.18
CA LEU A 482 5.86 12.04 -16.09
C LEU A 482 4.60 12.68 -16.69
N TRP A 483 3.65 13.07 -15.84
CA TRP A 483 2.49 13.85 -16.25
C TRP A 483 2.71 15.33 -15.92
N GLY A 484 2.58 16.19 -16.94
CA GLY A 484 2.89 17.61 -16.88
C GLY A 484 1.79 18.50 -16.31
N GLY A 485 1.10 18.11 -15.23
CA GLY A 485 -0.12 18.81 -14.77
C GLY A 485 0.02 20.32 -14.50
N ARG A 486 1.23 20.83 -14.26
CA ARG A 486 1.52 22.29 -14.20
C ARG A 486 2.52 22.76 -15.25
N GLU A 487 3.01 21.87 -16.10
CA GLU A 487 3.98 22.13 -17.15
C GLU A 487 3.26 22.70 -18.38
N GLY A 488 2.88 23.97 -18.24
CA GLY A 488 2.09 24.70 -19.21
C GLY A 488 1.96 26.15 -18.77
N TYR A 489 0.91 26.82 -19.25
CA TYR A 489 0.65 28.20 -18.85
C TYR A 489 -0.83 28.48 -18.60
N GLU A 490 -1.09 29.53 -17.82
CA GLU A 490 -2.42 30.15 -17.72
C GLU A 490 -2.56 31.37 -18.65
N THR A 491 -1.47 32.12 -18.87
CA THR A 491 -1.46 33.29 -19.78
C THR A 491 -0.13 33.45 -20.50
N LEU A 492 -0.19 33.76 -21.80
CA LEU A 492 1.00 34.02 -22.60
C LEU A 492 1.70 35.34 -22.23
N LEU A 493 1.03 36.25 -21.52
CA LEU A 493 1.57 37.57 -21.19
C LEU A 493 2.80 37.51 -20.26
N ASN A 494 2.90 36.46 -19.44
CA ASN A 494 4.02 36.24 -18.51
C ASN A 494 4.82 34.96 -18.82
N THR A 495 4.53 34.29 -19.93
CA THR A 495 5.11 32.98 -20.27
C THR A 495 6.16 33.13 -21.36
N ARG A 496 7.32 32.51 -21.18
CA ARG A 496 8.37 32.44 -22.22
C ARG A 496 8.42 31.03 -22.79
N LEU A 497 7.51 30.72 -23.71
CA LEU A 497 7.32 29.38 -24.29
C LEU A 497 8.62 28.66 -24.64
N ARG A 498 9.54 29.33 -25.36
CA ARG A 498 10.82 28.71 -25.72
C ARG A 498 11.68 28.37 -24.51
N ARG A 499 11.74 29.27 -23.52
CA ARG A 499 12.54 29.09 -22.30
C ARG A 499 12.00 27.91 -21.50
N GLU A 500 10.69 27.84 -21.32
CA GLU A 500 10.04 26.76 -20.56
C GLU A 500 10.18 25.41 -21.28
N ALA A 501 10.06 25.38 -22.62
CA ALA A 501 10.35 24.19 -23.40
C ALA A 501 11.83 23.74 -23.25
N ASP A 502 12.78 24.67 -23.28
CA ASP A 502 14.21 24.36 -23.06
C ASP A 502 14.45 23.81 -21.63
N GLN A 503 13.73 24.33 -20.62
CA GLN A 503 13.80 23.86 -19.23
C GLN A 503 13.20 22.46 -19.05
N LEU A 504 12.00 22.22 -19.58
CA LEU A 504 11.35 20.92 -19.57
C LEU A 504 12.22 19.87 -20.28
N ALA A 505 12.79 20.20 -21.43
CA ALA A 505 13.72 19.32 -22.13
C ALA A 505 14.94 18.98 -21.27
N ARG A 506 15.55 19.97 -20.60
CA ARG A 506 16.68 19.72 -19.70
C ARG A 506 16.28 18.84 -18.52
N PHE A 507 15.09 19.03 -17.97
CA PHE A 507 14.56 18.22 -16.88
C PHE A 507 14.40 16.75 -17.31
N LEU A 508 13.80 16.50 -18.48
CA LEU A 508 13.67 15.14 -19.01
C LEU A 508 15.02 14.48 -19.28
N HIS A 509 16.00 15.23 -19.81
CA HIS A 509 17.38 14.75 -19.95
C HIS A 509 17.99 14.34 -18.59
N LEU A 510 17.79 15.12 -17.53
CA LEU A 510 18.26 14.75 -16.18
C LEU A 510 17.60 13.45 -15.69
N VAL A 511 16.31 13.25 -15.99
CA VAL A 511 15.59 12.03 -15.62
C VAL A 511 16.12 10.82 -16.38
N VAL A 512 16.36 10.95 -17.69
CA VAL A 512 16.97 9.92 -18.55
C VAL A 512 18.39 9.58 -18.07
N GLU A 513 19.24 10.60 -17.87
CA GLU A 513 20.60 10.46 -17.33
C GLU A 513 20.58 9.66 -16.02
N TYR A 514 19.68 10.02 -15.10
CA TYR A 514 19.57 9.37 -13.80
C TYR A 514 19.06 7.93 -13.88
N LYS A 515 18.04 7.66 -14.71
CA LYS A 515 17.55 6.30 -14.99
C LYS A 515 18.70 5.38 -15.40
N HIS A 516 19.52 5.82 -16.36
CA HIS A 516 20.67 5.07 -16.84
C HIS A 516 21.74 4.92 -15.75
N GLN A 517 22.01 5.98 -14.98
CA GLN A 517 22.98 5.96 -13.88
C GLN A 517 22.65 4.90 -12.82
N ILE A 518 21.38 4.75 -12.44
CA ILE A 518 20.97 3.76 -11.42
C ILE A 518 20.63 2.39 -12.01
N GLY A 519 20.66 2.26 -13.34
CA GLY A 519 20.28 1.02 -14.03
C GLY A 519 18.81 0.67 -13.92
N PHE A 520 17.91 1.66 -13.85
CA PHE A 520 16.46 1.40 -13.81
C PHE A 520 15.99 0.83 -15.17
N PRO A 521 15.49 -0.42 -15.22
CA PRO A 521 15.20 -1.08 -16.49
C PRO A 521 13.86 -0.67 -17.11
N GLY A 522 12.99 0.01 -16.35
CA GLY A 522 11.64 0.38 -16.80
C GLY A 522 11.64 1.49 -17.86
N ALA A 523 10.54 1.57 -18.62
CA ALA A 523 10.36 2.66 -19.58
C ALA A 523 10.07 3.99 -18.85
N LEU A 524 10.47 5.12 -19.44
CA LEU A 524 10.00 6.44 -19.03
C LEU A 524 8.83 6.82 -19.92
N LEU A 525 7.73 7.28 -19.32
CA LEU A 525 6.50 7.58 -20.02
C LEU A 525 6.13 9.06 -19.84
N ILE A 526 5.81 9.76 -20.91
CA ILE A 526 5.11 11.05 -20.87
C ILE A 526 3.62 10.78 -21.04
N GLU A 527 2.80 11.46 -20.24
CA GLU A 527 1.34 11.34 -20.32
C GLU A 527 0.74 12.62 -20.89
N PRO A 528 0.27 12.63 -22.15
CA PRO A 528 -0.23 13.84 -22.78
C PRO A 528 -1.57 14.26 -22.19
N LYS A 529 -1.76 15.57 -22.05
CA LYS A 529 -3.04 16.22 -21.74
C LYS A 529 -3.06 17.63 -22.33
N PRO A 530 -4.17 18.09 -22.93
CA PRO A 530 -4.21 19.39 -23.61
C PRO A 530 -4.23 20.61 -22.66
N GLN A 531 -4.84 20.45 -21.49
CA GLN A 531 -5.16 21.50 -20.53
C GLN A 531 -5.68 20.88 -19.22
N GLU A 532 -6.08 21.72 -18.26
CA GLU A 532 -6.63 21.34 -16.95
C GLU A 532 -5.60 20.64 -16.03
N PRO A 533 -5.05 21.35 -15.02
CA PRO A 533 -5.48 22.65 -14.51
C PRO A 533 -4.91 23.87 -15.27
N THR A 534 -3.96 23.69 -16.19
CA THR A 534 -3.43 24.79 -17.01
C THR A 534 -4.44 25.22 -18.08
N LYS A 535 -4.26 26.42 -18.65
CA LYS A 535 -5.01 26.83 -19.85
C LYS A 535 -4.53 26.06 -21.08
N HIS A 536 -3.24 25.78 -21.14
CA HIS A 536 -2.59 24.98 -22.18
C HIS A 536 -1.41 24.25 -21.53
N GLN A 537 -1.42 22.93 -21.63
CA GLN A 537 -0.34 22.06 -21.20
C GLN A 537 0.55 21.74 -22.41
N TYR A 538 1.87 21.69 -22.20
CA TYR A 538 2.83 21.62 -23.30
C TYR A 538 2.82 20.27 -24.02
N ASP A 539 2.65 19.20 -23.25
CA ASP A 539 2.43 17.82 -23.67
C ASP A 539 0.98 17.61 -24.13
N TYR A 540 0.56 18.37 -25.14
CA TYR A 540 -0.85 18.53 -25.53
C TYR A 540 -1.55 17.23 -26.01
N ASP A 541 -0.89 16.49 -26.90
CA ASP A 541 -1.33 15.23 -27.51
C ASP A 541 -0.11 14.40 -27.95
N CYS A 542 -0.32 13.18 -28.45
CA CYS A 542 0.76 12.28 -28.87
C CYS A 542 1.66 12.91 -29.94
N ALA A 543 1.10 13.61 -30.93
CA ALA A 543 1.88 14.22 -32.00
C ALA A 543 2.73 15.40 -31.50
N THR A 544 2.19 16.20 -30.57
CA THR A 544 2.90 17.32 -29.95
C THR A 544 4.05 16.83 -29.08
N VAL A 545 3.81 15.79 -28.28
CA VAL A 545 4.86 15.13 -27.48
C VAL A 545 5.93 14.55 -28.40
N HIS A 546 5.54 13.82 -29.45
CA HIS A 546 6.49 13.26 -30.42
C HIS A 546 7.38 14.33 -31.06
N GLY A 547 6.79 15.44 -31.52
CA GLY A 547 7.55 16.56 -32.10
C GLY A 547 8.48 17.25 -31.08
N PHE A 548 8.07 17.33 -29.82
CA PHE A 548 8.93 17.82 -28.74
C PHE A 548 10.13 16.89 -28.50
N LEU A 549 9.88 15.58 -28.40
CA LEU A 549 10.92 14.58 -28.18
C LEU A 549 11.93 14.56 -29.33
N ASP A 550 11.46 14.64 -30.58
CA ASP A 550 12.33 14.71 -31.76
C ASP A 550 13.22 15.97 -31.73
N ARG A 551 12.60 17.13 -31.50
CA ARG A 551 13.32 18.41 -31.43
C ARG A 551 14.45 18.44 -30.40
N TYR A 552 14.26 17.77 -29.25
CA TYR A 552 15.22 17.78 -28.15
C TYR A 552 16.06 16.50 -28.03
N GLY A 553 15.97 15.59 -29.02
CA GLY A 553 16.77 14.37 -29.07
C GLY A 553 16.45 13.37 -27.95
N LEU A 554 15.17 13.24 -27.61
CA LEU A 554 14.65 12.32 -26.58
C LEU A 554 13.83 11.16 -27.18
N THR A 555 13.63 11.12 -28.50
CA THR A 555 13.00 9.99 -29.20
C THR A 555 13.76 8.70 -28.93
N GLY A 556 13.04 7.66 -28.51
CA GLY A 556 13.61 6.36 -28.14
C GLY A 556 14.00 6.22 -26.66
N GLU A 557 14.08 7.32 -25.90
CA GLU A 557 14.30 7.30 -24.44
C GLU A 557 12.99 7.35 -23.66
N LEU A 558 11.99 8.05 -24.20
CA LEU A 558 10.65 8.17 -23.62
C LEU A 558 9.59 7.62 -24.58
N LEU A 559 8.59 6.96 -24.00
CA LEU A 559 7.38 6.49 -24.65
C LEU A 559 6.17 7.26 -24.10
N ILE A 560 4.98 6.95 -24.57
CA ILE A 560 3.75 7.66 -24.20
C ILE A 560 2.83 6.75 -23.37
N ASN A 561 2.33 7.29 -22.26
CA ASN A 561 1.16 6.78 -21.53
C ASN A 561 -0.07 7.53 -22.04
N ILE A 562 -1.04 6.84 -22.64
CA ILE A 562 -2.18 7.51 -23.29
C ILE A 562 -3.42 7.31 -22.43
N GLU A 563 -4.11 8.41 -22.14
CA GLU A 563 -5.38 8.39 -21.42
C GLU A 563 -6.55 8.74 -22.35
N ALA A 564 -7.66 8.01 -22.22
CA ALA A 564 -8.84 8.19 -23.05
C ALA A 564 -9.52 9.56 -22.85
N ASN A 565 -9.67 10.02 -21.61
CA ASN A 565 -10.29 11.31 -21.33
C ASN A 565 -9.39 12.46 -21.81
N HIS A 566 -8.08 12.37 -21.63
CA HIS A 566 -7.13 13.35 -22.17
C HIS A 566 -7.17 13.43 -23.70
N ALA A 567 -7.21 12.29 -24.39
CA ALA A 567 -7.31 12.24 -25.86
C ALA A 567 -8.56 12.97 -26.36
N THR A 568 -9.71 12.68 -25.76
CA THR A 568 -11.00 13.30 -26.14
C THR A 568 -11.07 14.78 -25.79
N LEU A 569 -10.46 15.18 -24.68
CA LEU A 569 -10.34 16.60 -24.29
C LEU A 569 -9.47 17.39 -25.29
N ALA A 570 -8.52 16.73 -25.97
CA ALA A 570 -7.67 17.34 -27.00
C ALA A 570 -8.38 17.44 -28.37
N GLY A 571 -9.61 16.90 -28.48
CA GLY A 571 -10.38 16.85 -29.71
C GLY A 571 -10.09 15.62 -30.58
N HIS A 572 -9.40 14.61 -30.04
CA HIS A 572 -9.06 13.36 -30.74
C HIS A 572 -9.90 12.19 -30.23
N SER A 573 -10.08 11.15 -31.04
CA SER A 573 -10.58 9.89 -30.49
C SER A 573 -9.46 9.16 -29.75
N PHE A 574 -9.80 8.36 -28.74
CA PHE A 574 -8.81 7.53 -28.07
C PHE A 574 -8.14 6.54 -29.05
N HIS A 575 -8.91 6.01 -30.02
CA HIS A 575 -8.39 5.18 -31.10
C HIS A 575 -7.31 5.90 -31.94
N HIS A 576 -7.48 7.20 -32.22
CA HIS A 576 -6.50 7.99 -32.98
C HIS A 576 -5.15 8.06 -32.27
N GLU A 577 -5.14 8.47 -31.00
CA GLU A 577 -3.91 8.66 -30.23
C GLU A 577 -3.13 7.34 -30.11
N VAL A 578 -3.83 6.23 -29.86
CA VAL A 578 -3.21 4.90 -29.79
C VAL A 578 -2.67 4.46 -31.14
N ALA A 579 -3.44 4.62 -32.23
CA ALA A 579 -2.97 4.28 -33.57
C ALA A 579 -1.71 5.09 -33.95
N TYR A 580 -1.71 6.40 -33.66
CA TYR A 580 -0.58 7.28 -33.91
C TYR A 580 0.66 6.82 -33.13
N ALA A 581 0.53 6.56 -31.84
CA ALA A 581 1.66 6.15 -31.01
C ALA A 581 2.25 4.79 -31.43
N ILE A 582 1.40 3.84 -31.83
CA ILE A 582 1.83 2.53 -32.36
C ILE A 582 2.59 2.69 -33.67
N ASP A 583 2.02 3.41 -34.65
CA ASP A 583 2.64 3.55 -35.98
C ASP A 583 3.94 4.39 -35.95
N ASN A 584 4.13 5.23 -34.93
CA ASN A 584 5.36 5.99 -34.72
C ASN A 584 6.34 5.34 -33.72
N GLY A 585 6.02 4.16 -33.17
CA GLY A 585 6.91 3.43 -32.28
C GLY A 585 7.16 4.09 -30.92
N ILE A 586 6.22 4.91 -30.45
CA ILE A 586 6.30 5.66 -29.19
C ILE A 586 5.26 5.20 -28.16
N PHE A 587 4.52 4.13 -28.45
CA PHE A 587 3.51 3.56 -27.53
C PHE A 587 4.15 2.92 -26.29
N GLY A 588 3.67 3.29 -25.10
CA GLY A 588 4.16 2.77 -23.83
C GLY A 588 3.10 2.04 -23.01
N SER A 589 2.08 2.77 -22.55
CA SER A 589 1.04 2.28 -21.64
C SER A 589 -0.30 3.01 -21.86
N ILE A 590 -1.36 2.56 -21.18
CA ILE A 590 -2.68 3.17 -21.22
C ILE A 590 -3.19 3.48 -19.82
N ASP A 591 -3.83 4.65 -19.68
CA ASP A 591 -4.82 4.93 -18.64
C ASP A 591 -6.23 4.73 -19.19
N ALA A 592 -6.90 3.72 -18.64
CA ALA A 592 -8.19 3.21 -19.05
C ALA A 592 -9.31 3.90 -18.29
N ASN A 593 -9.81 4.98 -18.87
CA ASN A 593 -10.99 5.69 -18.40
C ASN A 593 -11.88 6.13 -19.59
N ARG A 594 -12.78 7.08 -19.35
CA ARG A 594 -13.53 7.79 -20.37
C ARG A 594 -13.88 9.19 -19.88
N GLY A 595 -14.01 10.09 -20.84
CA GLY A 595 -14.65 11.38 -20.65
C GLY A 595 -16.16 11.36 -20.79
N ASP A 596 -16.72 12.56 -20.71
CA ASP A 596 -18.08 12.86 -21.12
C ASP A 596 -18.01 13.93 -22.21
N ALA A 597 -18.39 13.59 -23.44
CA ALA A 597 -18.24 14.49 -24.58
C ALA A 597 -19.11 15.76 -24.48
N GLN A 598 -20.03 15.85 -23.52
CA GLN A 598 -20.83 17.04 -23.24
C GLN A 598 -20.21 17.89 -22.10
N SER A 599 -19.15 17.40 -21.45
CA SER A 599 -18.45 18.03 -20.34
C SER A 599 -17.00 18.30 -20.73
N GLY A 600 -16.64 19.58 -20.89
CA GLY A 600 -15.30 19.99 -21.36
C GLY A 600 -14.20 19.95 -20.29
N TRP A 601 -14.24 18.97 -19.39
CA TRP A 601 -13.28 18.75 -18.32
C TRP A 601 -13.10 17.25 -18.08
N ASP A 602 -12.07 16.90 -17.33
CA ASP A 602 -11.74 15.52 -17.00
C ASP A 602 -12.76 14.92 -16.03
N THR A 603 -13.39 13.83 -16.45
CA THR A 603 -14.41 13.15 -15.63
C THR A 603 -13.92 11.84 -15.05
N ASP A 604 -12.83 11.27 -15.57
CA ASP A 604 -12.18 10.04 -15.12
C ASP A 604 -13.18 8.91 -14.82
N GLN A 605 -14.13 8.69 -15.72
CA GLN A 605 -15.11 7.62 -15.56
C GLN A 605 -14.49 6.28 -15.96
N PHE A 606 -14.89 5.19 -15.31
CA PHE A 606 -14.48 3.85 -15.76
C PHE A 606 -14.93 3.59 -17.20
N PRO A 607 -14.17 2.89 -18.04
CA PRO A 607 -14.61 2.57 -19.39
C PRO A 607 -15.84 1.66 -19.36
N ASN A 608 -16.82 1.93 -20.21
CA ASN A 608 -18.06 1.15 -20.31
C ASN A 608 -18.49 0.85 -21.76
N SER A 609 -17.68 1.25 -22.75
CA SER A 609 -17.97 1.06 -24.17
C SER A 609 -17.06 -0.01 -24.76
N VAL A 610 -17.65 -1.17 -25.06
CA VAL A 610 -16.93 -2.25 -25.76
C VAL A 610 -16.57 -1.80 -27.18
N GLU A 611 -17.41 -0.99 -27.82
CA GLU A 611 -17.21 -0.48 -29.17
C GLU A 611 -15.93 0.35 -29.28
N GLU A 612 -15.77 1.35 -28.42
CA GLU A 612 -14.60 2.23 -28.42
C GLU A 612 -13.32 1.46 -28.06
N MET A 613 -13.37 0.67 -26.97
CA MET A 613 -12.20 -0.05 -26.48
C MET A 613 -11.75 -1.19 -27.41
N SER A 614 -12.64 -1.75 -28.25
CA SER A 614 -12.25 -2.80 -29.20
C SER A 614 -11.32 -2.29 -30.29
N LEU A 615 -11.53 -1.06 -30.77
CA LEU A 615 -10.66 -0.46 -31.79
C LEU A 615 -9.30 -0.08 -31.20
N VAL A 616 -9.30 0.42 -29.96
CA VAL A 616 -8.06 0.70 -29.22
C VAL A 616 -7.23 -0.57 -29.02
N ILE A 617 -7.85 -1.64 -28.50
CA ILE A 617 -7.16 -2.92 -28.28
C ILE A 617 -6.75 -3.55 -29.61
N TYR A 618 -7.51 -3.35 -30.69
CA TYR A 618 -7.12 -3.80 -32.03
C TYR A 618 -5.80 -3.18 -32.47
N GLU A 619 -5.61 -1.86 -32.31
CA GLU A 619 -4.33 -1.22 -32.65
C GLU A 619 -3.19 -1.72 -31.76
N ILE A 620 -3.45 -1.93 -30.47
CA ILE A 620 -2.46 -2.47 -29.53
C ILE A 620 -2.05 -3.88 -29.95
N LEU A 621 -3.00 -4.77 -30.27
CA LEU A 621 -2.71 -6.13 -30.73
C LEU A 621 -1.98 -6.12 -32.09
N ARG A 622 -2.38 -5.23 -33.01
CA ARG A 622 -1.72 -5.03 -34.29
C ARG A 622 -0.25 -4.61 -34.11
N GLY A 623 0.02 -3.75 -33.13
CA GLY A 623 1.37 -3.32 -32.75
C GLY A 623 2.18 -4.33 -31.93
N GLY A 624 1.62 -5.52 -31.63
CA GLY A 624 2.30 -6.59 -30.90
C GLY A 624 1.98 -6.67 -29.40
N GLY A 625 1.05 -5.85 -28.90
CA GLY A 625 0.67 -5.79 -27.49
C GLY A 625 1.59 -4.92 -26.64
N PHE A 626 1.33 -4.86 -25.33
CA PHE A 626 2.22 -4.17 -24.40
C PHE A 626 3.58 -4.87 -24.27
N ALA A 627 4.65 -4.10 -24.38
CA ALA A 627 5.98 -4.52 -23.94
C ALA A 627 6.06 -4.51 -22.40
N ASN A 628 5.94 -3.31 -21.81
CA ASN A 628 6.08 -3.09 -20.36
C ASN A 628 4.86 -2.42 -19.70
N GLY A 629 4.03 -1.68 -20.46
CA GLY A 629 2.82 -1.00 -19.98
C GLY A 629 1.65 -1.93 -19.67
N GLY A 630 0.47 -1.35 -19.42
CA GLY A 630 -0.78 -2.06 -19.16
C GLY A 630 -1.97 -1.10 -19.18
N PHE A 631 -3.14 -1.58 -18.78
CA PHE A 631 -4.31 -0.73 -18.54
C PHE A 631 -4.38 -0.36 -17.06
N ASN A 632 -3.93 0.85 -16.70
CA ASN A 632 -4.19 1.41 -15.38
C ASN A 632 -5.58 2.06 -15.36
N PHE A 633 -6.42 1.72 -14.39
CA PHE A 633 -7.71 2.38 -14.24
C PHE A 633 -7.52 3.74 -13.58
N ASP A 634 -7.07 4.74 -14.35
CA ASP A 634 -7.07 6.13 -13.91
C ASP A 634 -8.49 6.71 -13.93
N ALA A 635 -9.33 6.15 -13.07
CA ALA A 635 -10.75 6.40 -13.00
C ALA A 635 -11.21 6.45 -11.54
N HIS A 636 -12.16 7.34 -11.25
CA HIS A 636 -12.71 7.48 -9.91
C HIS A 636 -14.20 7.14 -9.84
N LEU A 637 -14.62 6.76 -8.63
CA LEU A 637 -16.04 6.61 -8.30
C LEU A 637 -16.77 7.93 -8.51
N ARG A 638 -18.01 7.86 -8.99
CA ARG A 638 -18.84 9.07 -9.03
C ARG A 638 -19.05 9.56 -7.61
N ARG A 639 -19.16 10.88 -7.43
CA ARG A 639 -19.31 11.50 -6.11
C ARG A 639 -20.45 10.92 -5.25
N GLN A 640 -21.50 10.39 -5.89
CA GLN A 640 -22.66 9.78 -5.23
C GLN A 640 -22.55 8.26 -5.04
N SER A 641 -21.53 7.62 -5.60
CA SER A 641 -21.19 6.20 -5.38
C SER A 641 -20.30 6.12 -4.14
N MET A 642 -20.93 6.12 -2.96
CA MET A 642 -20.27 6.36 -1.67
C MET A 642 -20.00 5.08 -0.89
N GLU A 643 -20.63 3.96 -1.25
CA GLU A 643 -20.44 2.71 -0.53
C GLU A 643 -19.04 2.15 -0.84
N ARG A 644 -18.43 1.46 0.12
CA ARG A 644 -17.06 0.98 -0.05
C ARG A 644 -16.96 -0.05 -1.19
N ASP A 645 -18.00 -0.85 -1.39
CA ASP A 645 -18.06 -1.86 -2.45
C ASP A 645 -18.42 -1.31 -3.83
N ASP A 646 -18.85 -0.06 -3.96
CA ASP A 646 -18.95 0.62 -5.27
C ASP A 646 -17.60 0.58 -6.01
N LEU A 647 -16.48 0.60 -5.27
CA LEU A 647 -15.14 0.47 -5.84
C LEU A 647 -14.96 -0.87 -6.58
N PHE A 648 -15.51 -1.97 -6.06
CA PHE A 648 -15.49 -3.25 -6.76
C PHE A 648 -16.43 -3.25 -7.97
N HIS A 649 -17.65 -2.72 -7.84
CA HIS A 649 -18.59 -2.64 -8.95
C HIS A 649 -18.01 -1.87 -10.15
N ALA A 650 -17.37 -0.74 -9.88
CA ALA A 650 -16.76 0.10 -10.90
C ALA A 650 -15.61 -0.61 -11.61
N HIS A 651 -14.67 -1.20 -10.86
CA HIS A 651 -13.53 -1.92 -11.43
C HIS A 651 -13.96 -3.19 -12.16
N VAL A 652 -14.87 -4.00 -11.60
CA VAL A 652 -15.36 -5.23 -12.26
C VAL A 652 -16.01 -4.90 -13.60
N GLY A 653 -16.84 -3.86 -13.66
CA GLY A 653 -17.46 -3.42 -14.92
C GLY A 653 -16.44 -2.93 -15.96
N GLY A 654 -15.44 -2.15 -15.53
CA GLY A 654 -14.36 -1.69 -16.41
C GLY A 654 -13.51 -2.86 -16.93
N ILE A 655 -13.14 -3.80 -16.06
CA ILE A 655 -12.33 -4.98 -16.42
C ILE A 655 -13.08 -5.89 -17.38
N ASP A 656 -14.36 -6.18 -17.13
CA ASP A 656 -15.18 -6.97 -18.06
C ASP A 656 -15.35 -6.27 -19.41
N THR A 657 -15.46 -4.93 -19.43
CA THR A 657 -15.48 -4.15 -20.67
C THR A 657 -14.19 -4.36 -21.48
N LEU A 658 -13.02 -4.23 -20.83
CA LEU A 658 -11.72 -4.47 -21.47
C LEU A 658 -11.56 -5.92 -21.96
N ALA A 659 -11.99 -6.90 -21.14
CA ALA A 659 -11.92 -8.32 -21.51
C ALA A 659 -12.81 -8.64 -22.71
N GLN A 660 -14.02 -8.05 -22.76
CA GLN A 660 -14.92 -8.21 -23.91
C GLN A 660 -14.36 -7.54 -25.17
N SER A 661 -13.76 -6.36 -25.03
CA SER A 661 -13.09 -5.64 -26.12
C SER A 661 -11.87 -6.39 -26.64
N LEU A 662 -11.10 -7.06 -25.77
CA LEU A 662 -9.99 -7.93 -26.18
C LEU A 662 -10.47 -9.08 -27.05
N LEU A 663 -11.58 -9.73 -26.70
CA LEU A 663 -12.16 -10.80 -27.51
C LEU A 663 -12.63 -10.30 -28.89
N ALA A 664 -13.27 -9.13 -28.94
CA ALA A 664 -13.72 -8.53 -30.19
C ALA A 664 -12.53 -8.10 -31.07
N ALA A 665 -11.52 -7.46 -30.49
CA ALA A 665 -10.30 -7.05 -31.17
C ALA A 665 -9.51 -8.24 -31.73
N ALA A 666 -9.35 -9.30 -30.93
CA ALA A 666 -8.71 -10.54 -31.37
C ALA A 666 -9.45 -11.15 -32.56
N ARG A 667 -10.79 -11.15 -32.53
CA ARG A 667 -11.61 -11.66 -33.64
C ARG A 667 -11.41 -10.85 -34.91
N LEU A 668 -11.34 -9.52 -34.81
CA LEU A 668 -11.06 -8.65 -35.95
C LEU A 668 -9.68 -8.92 -36.56
N LEU A 669 -8.69 -9.17 -35.71
CA LEU A 669 -7.32 -9.47 -36.14
C LEU A 669 -7.22 -10.85 -36.80
N GLU A 670 -7.86 -11.88 -36.24
CA GLU A 670 -7.91 -13.24 -36.82
C GLU A 670 -8.65 -13.28 -38.17
N ASP A 671 -9.75 -12.51 -38.29
CA ASP A 671 -10.51 -12.40 -39.53
C ASP A 671 -9.69 -11.73 -40.64
N GLY A 672 -8.86 -10.75 -40.29
CA GLY A 672 -7.90 -10.11 -41.20
C GLY A 672 -8.52 -9.25 -42.29
N THR A 673 -9.85 -9.13 -42.38
CA THR A 673 -10.51 -8.36 -43.44
C THR A 673 -10.16 -6.87 -43.38
N LEU A 674 -10.07 -6.29 -42.18
CA LEU A 674 -9.70 -4.88 -42.03
C LEU A 674 -8.29 -4.61 -42.59
N GLU A 675 -7.33 -5.47 -42.25
CA GLU A 675 -5.96 -5.40 -42.79
C GLU A 675 -5.91 -5.62 -44.30
N ALA A 676 -6.64 -6.61 -44.81
CA ALA A 676 -6.69 -6.87 -46.25
C ALA A 676 -7.26 -5.67 -47.03
N VAL A 677 -8.32 -5.04 -46.53
CA VAL A 677 -8.89 -3.83 -47.14
C VAL A 677 -7.90 -2.66 -47.06
N ARG A 678 -7.23 -2.47 -45.91
CA ARG A 678 -6.22 -1.42 -45.76
C ARG A 678 -5.05 -1.62 -46.73
N ASN A 679 -4.46 -2.81 -46.78
CA ASN A 679 -3.37 -3.13 -47.70
C ASN A 679 -3.79 -2.95 -49.16
N GLY A 680 -4.98 -3.42 -49.53
CA GLY A 680 -5.53 -3.24 -50.87
C GLY A 680 -5.72 -1.78 -51.27
N ARG A 681 -6.05 -0.90 -50.31
CA ARG A 681 -6.22 0.54 -50.55
C ARG A 681 -4.90 1.25 -50.89
N TYR A 682 -3.77 0.76 -50.38
CA TYR A 682 -2.45 1.37 -50.59
C TYR A 682 -1.53 0.60 -51.56
N ALA A 683 -1.95 -0.56 -52.08
CA ALA A 683 -1.13 -1.43 -52.95
C ALA A 683 -0.49 -0.74 -54.18
N GLY A 684 -1.05 0.38 -54.64
CA GLY A 684 -0.45 1.18 -55.73
C GLY A 684 0.90 1.81 -55.37
N TRP A 685 1.16 2.06 -54.08
CA TRP A 685 2.42 2.61 -53.59
C TRP A 685 3.58 1.60 -53.68
N ASP A 686 3.27 0.31 -53.61
CA ASP A 686 4.25 -0.77 -53.78
C ASP A 686 4.59 -1.04 -55.27
N GLY A 687 3.86 -0.38 -56.19
CA GLY A 687 4.10 -0.47 -57.62
C GLY A 687 5.25 0.43 -58.11
N PRO A 688 5.67 0.30 -59.39
CA PRO A 688 6.82 1.03 -59.91
C PRO A 688 6.72 2.56 -59.77
N LEU A 689 5.54 3.13 -59.98
CA LEU A 689 5.34 4.58 -59.85
C LEU A 689 5.45 5.03 -58.39
N GLY A 690 4.78 4.33 -57.46
CA GLY A 690 4.85 4.65 -56.03
C GLY A 690 6.28 4.55 -55.50
N ALA A 691 6.98 3.46 -55.82
CA ALA A 691 8.38 3.28 -55.44
C ALA A 691 9.27 4.41 -55.95
N SER A 692 9.15 4.79 -57.23
CA SER A 692 9.95 5.88 -57.82
C SER A 692 9.62 7.28 -57.29
N ILE A 693 8.44 7.47 -56.68
CA ILE A 693 8.11 8.68 -55.93
C ILE A 693 8.80 8.66 -54.56
N MET A 694 8.71 7.53 -53.85
CA MET A 694 9.20 7.41 -52.48
C MET A 694 10.72 7.30 -52.36
N ASP A 695 11.41 6.75 -53.37
CA ASP A 695 12.87 6.70 -53.43
C ASP A 695 13.52 7.99 -53.96
N VAL A 696 12.71 9.02 -54.23
CA VAL A 696 13.12 10.35 -54.72
C VAL A 696 13.79 10.32 -56.10
N SER A 697 13.64 9.23 -56.87
CA SER A 697 14.15 9.14 -58.25
C SER A 697 13.37 10.01 -59.23
N LEU A 698 12.12 10.36 -58.91
CA LEU A 698 11.31 11.31 -59.68
C LEU A 698 11.24 12.68 -59.01
N SER A 699 11.67 13.71 -59.75
CA SER A 699 11.46 15.10 -59.34
C SER A 699 10.00 15.53 -59.58
N LEU A 700 9.62 16.66 -58.98
CA LEU A 700 8.33 17.29 -59.25
C LEU A 700 8.10 17.54 -60.76
N ALA A 701 9.15 17.95 -61.49
CA ALA A 701 9.09 18.13 -62.94
C ALA A 701 8.94 16.79 -63.69
N GLY A 702 9.61 15.73 -63.23
CA GLY A 702 9.47 14.39 -63.80
C GLY A 702 8.06 13.81 -63.61
N LEU A 703 7.42 14.10 -62.48
CA LEU A 703 6.02 13.72 -62.22
C LEU A 703 5.06 14.49 -63.12
N GLU A 704 5.25 15.81 -63.27
CA GLU A 704 4.46 16.63 -64.19
C GLU A 704 4.56 16.10 -65.62
N GLN A 705 5.78 15.83 -66.11
CA GLN A 705 5.98 15.30 -67.46
C GLN A 705 5.27 13.96 -67.69
N LYS A 706 5.28 13.06 -66.69
CA LYS A 706 4.56 11.78 -66.76
C LYS A 706 3.05 11.96 -66.89
N VAL A 707 2.48 12.94 -66.18
CA VAL A 707 1.05 13.27 -66.28
C VAL A 707 0.74 13.94 -67.62
N ALA A 708 1.56 14.91 -68.04
CA ALA A 708 1.40 15.63 -69.30
C ALA A 708 1.50 14.73 -70.54
N ALA A 709 2.20 13.60 -70.44
CA ALA A 709 2.26 12.57 -71.48
C ALA A 709 0.93 11.81 -71.69
N GLY A 710 -0.09 12.05 -70.85
CA GLY A 710 -1.45 11.52 -71.03
C GLY A 710 -1.67 10.08 -70.53
N GLY A 711 -0.67 9.46 -69.92
CA GLY A 711 -0.75 8.09 -69.40
C GLY A 711 -1.30 7.97 -67.97
N ILE A 712 -1.56 9.09 -67.29
CA ILE A 712 -2.01 9.15 -65.90
C ILE A 712 -3.28 10.01 -65.80
N ASP A 713 -4.42 9.37 -65.60
CA ASP A 713 -5.74 10.00 -65.35
C ASP A 713 -6.45 9.23 -64.21
N PRO A 714 -6.11 9.49 -62.93
CA PRO A 714 -6.59 8.72 -61.81
C PRO A 714 -8.10 8.89 -61.61
N ARG A 715 -8.79 7.78 -61.29
CA ARG A 715 -10.23 7.77 -61.00
C ARG A 715 -10.48 7.71 -59.49
N PRO A 716 -11.54 8.36 -58.97
CA PRO A 716 -11.93 8.20 -57.58
C PRO A 716 -12.23 6.73 -57.24
N VAL A 717 -11.78 6.30 -56.05
CA VAL A 717 -12.03 4.95 -55.51
C VAL A 717 -12.79 5.09 -54.19
N SER A 718 -13.83 4.27 -53.99
CA SER A 718 -14.64 4.29 -52.76
C SER A 718 -13.80 3.87 -51.54
N GLY A 719 -13.94 4.58 -50.42
CA GLY A 719 -13.32 4.24 -49.14
C GLY A 719 -14.04 3.16 -48.33
N ARG A 720 -15.30 2.82 -48.69
CA ARG A 720 -16.10 1.75 -48.06
C ARG A 720 -16.30 1.87 -46.55
N GLN A 721 -16.34 3.08 -46.01
CA GLN A 721 -16.41 3.33 -44.56
C GLN A 721 -17.56 2.60 -43.87
N GLU A 722 -18.79 2.73 -44.36
CA GLU A 722 -19.97 2.13 -43.73
C GLU A 722 -19.90 0.59 -43.76
N GLN A 723 -19.22 0.01 -44.75
CA GLN A 723 -18.98 -1.43 -44.82
C GLN A 723 -17.98 -1.87 -43.74
N LEU A 724 -16.94 -1.08 -43.49
CA LEU A 724 -15.91 -1.34 -42.48
C LEU A 724 -16.49 -1.19 -41.06
N GLU A 725 -17.30 -0.17 -40.80
CA GLU A 725 -18.02 -0.02 -39.53
C GLU A 725 -18.97 -1.21 -39.28
N ASN A 726 -19.65 -1.69 -40.32
CA ASN A 726 -20.46 -2.91 -40.23
C ASN A 726 -19.64 -4.19 -39.98
N LEU A 727 -18.38 -4.25 -40.40
CA LEU A 727 -17.47 -5.35 -40.07
C LEU A 727 -17.14 -5.34 -38.57
N VAL A 728 -16.83 -4.17 -38.01
CA VAL A 728 -16.57 -3.97 -36.58
C VAL A 728 -17.80 -4.38 -35.76
N ASN A 729 -18.98 -3.87 -36.12
CA ASN A 729 -20.24 -4.21 -35.44
C ASN A 729 -20.51 -5.72 -35.39
N ARG A 730 -20.26 -6.43 -36.51
CA ARG A 730 -20.42 -7.89 -36.53
C ARG A 730 -19.45 -8.59 -35.58
N ALA A 731 -18.20 -8.15 -35.49
CA ALA A 731 -17.23 -8.72 -34.56
C ALA A 731 -17.65 -8.49 -33.10
N LEU A 732 -18.14 -7.30 -32.77
CA LEU A 732 -18.67 -6.97 -31.44
C LEU A 732 -19.81 -7.92 -31.05
N TRP A 733 -20.82 -8.08 -31.92
CA TRP A 733 -21.98 -8.95 -31.64
C TRP A 733 -21.59 -10.43 -31.51
N LEU A 734 -20.64 -10.90 -32.31
CA LEU A 734 -20.18 -12.28 -32.26
C LEU A 734 -19.36 -12.56 -31.00
N ALA A 735 -18.48 -11.64 -30.60
CA ALA A 735 -17.69 -11.77 -29.38
C ALA A 735 -18.60 -11.95 -28.14
N ILE A 736 -19.75 -11.28 -28.10
CA ILE A 736 -20.76 -11.42 -27.03
C ILE A 736 -21.41 -12.80 -27.05
N ARG A 737 -21.59 -13.42 -28.22
CA ARG A 737 -22.24 -14.74 -28.36
C ARG A 737 -21.31 -15.91 -28.04
N SER A 738 -20.04 -15.81 -28.36
CA SER A 738 -19.02 -16.83 -28.03
C SER A 738 -18.56 -16.80 -26.58
N GLY A 739 -19.06 -15.85 -25.78
CA GLY A 739 -18.91 -15.84 -24.32
C GLY A 739 -19.93 -16.71 -23.59
N ARG A 740 -21.00 -17.18 -24.26
CA ARG A 740 -22.02 -18.10 -23.74
C ARG A 740 -21.64 -19.57 -23.86
#